data_AF-A0A2H8U1A1-F1
#
_entry.id   AF-A0A2H8U1A1-F1
#
_cell.length_a   1.000
_cell.length_b   1.000
_cell.length_c   1.000
_cell.angle_alpha   90.00
_cell.angle_beta   90.00
_cell.angle_gamma   90.00
#
_symmetry.space_group_name_H-M   'P 1'
#
loop_
_entity.id
_entity.type
_entity.pdbx_description
1 polymer ?
#
loop_
_entity_poly.entity_id
_entity_poly.type
_entity_poly.pdbx_seq_one_letter_code
_entity_poly.pdbx_strand_id
1 'polypeptide(L)'
;MPYIAIQLTVVDHAMWLEVKKIILQWFRNYLIIVSKERGKPLNAITVSTTTKHSDEIESISITVLDIQNKFIIYTTTMQDILSVLPEWGSLYILTTKGSLSQLIEKDLQSKLTVLFKKNLYDVAVRMAKCQQYDSQALIDIFRQYGDHLYTKGDHSGAVEQYIKTIGKLEPSYVIKKFLDSQYIDSLTTYLHALHKSGNATKDHTTLLFNCYSKLNSLDKLQEFIVIKDENIDFDVDVAIKVCRQSSPENALALAKKHNRHSLYIKILLEDRHEYTSALEYIEKLSIDQSVQIIKQYSNVFIENVPKETVNFLKKLCSTWYITTNVDLSGNLAQPEDFIYLLLDDSECLVDFLEHFDNFLDKWSTSLLNTYIEHCLIVWKNEKNQENCDKIEKKIINILQSTDIKTCDHYQVLILAMSFEFKPAIVYIFEHNKQYSKLIRYYLSLNDYIGAIECCRKYGHVEPKLWILVFNTAMVDDMFPPFMLEEILNEIERKSLLSAHFTITSLAKSKTFNIGHVRAYLTSLFGAEKKILDKDKEMVDKYQKDTENLKHTIEKLKNCAVVFQGLRCSACNNQLELPSIHFMCQHSYHQHCFQAFSESDDDCPACTPNNKQIMDIIRTQGQIKDYNTEFHNQLERATDCFSLISEYFGRCLFDDLSTVENQLAKSKLVSSPVVLTPKPVVPVVQTPLRLSPILSVHAIQNTNPFDEDGDNMEYDDNKNPFKDEYDESKNPFADDI
;
A
#
# COMPACT_ATOMS: atom_id res chain seq x y z
N MET A 1 -67.47 71.60 -32.14
CA MET A 1 -66.35 70.65 -32.21
C MET A 1 -66.38 69.93 -33.55
N PRO A 2 -65.48 70.21 -34.49
CA PRO A 2 -65.45 69.45 -35.74
C PRO A 2 -64.44 68.31 -35.61
N TYR A 3 -64.94 67.08 -35.71
CA TYR A 3 -64.17 65.92 -36.10
C TYR A 3 -63.58 66.19 -37.49
N ILE A 4 -62.26 66.40 -37.58
CA ILE A 4 -61.56 66.44 -38.87
C ILE A 4 -61.03 65.03 -39.13
N ALA A 5 -61.77 64.29 -39.96
CA ALA A 5 -61.33 63.02 -40.52
C ALA A 5 -60.13 63.28 -41.46
N ILE A 6 -58.98 62.70 -41.13
CA ILE A 6 -57.80 62.78 -42.01
C ILE A 6 -57.92 61.65 -43.04
N GLN A 7 -58.28 62.02 -44.27
CA GLN A 7 -58.25 61.11 -45.42
C GLN A 7 -56.82 61.02 -45.97
N LEU A 8 -55.97 60.29 -45.26
CA LEU A 8 -54.68 59.84 -45.76
C LEU A 8 -54.93 58.81 -46.88
N THR A 9 -54.63 59.19 -48.12
CA THR A 9 -54.54 58.30 -49.30
C THR A 9 -53.18 58.46 -49.98
N VAL A 10 -52.59 57.33 -50.39
CA VAL A 10 -51.33 57.30 -51.17
C VAL A 10 -51.61 57.89 -52.54
N VAL A 11 -50.71 58.73 -53.05
CA VAL A 11 -50.88 59.37 -54.36
C VAL A 11 -50.61 58.36 -55.48
N ASP A 12 -51.67 57.75 -56.02
CA ASP A 12 -51.60 57.07 -57.32
C ASP A 12 -51.47 58.12 -58.44
N HIS A 13 -50.46 57.94 -59.30
CA HIS A 13 -50.08 58.91 -60.33
C HIS A 13 -51.18 59.19 -61.38
N ALA A 14 -52.25 58.39 -61.42
CA ALA A 14 -53.24 58.43 -62.48
C ALA A 14 -54.45 59.36 -62.22
N MET A 15 -54.74 59.78 -60.98
CA MET A 15 -56.01 60.50 -60.67
C MET A 15 -56.00 62.03 -60.88
N TRP A 16 -54.84 62.65 -61.15
CA TRP A 16 -54.70 64.13 -61.07
C TRP A 16 -54.74 64.88 -62.40
N LEU A 17 -54.83 64.16 -63.51
CA LEU A 17 -54.82 64.73 -64.86
C LEU A 17 -56.22 65.16 -65.33
N GLU A 18 -57.30 64.71 -64.68
CA GLU A 18 -58.67 64.89 -65.20
C GLU A 18 -59.49 66.01 -64.53
N VAL A 19 -58.96 66.72 -63.51
CA VAL A 19 -59.71 67.74 -62.75
C VAL A 19 -59.22 69.17 -63.04
N LYS A 20 -60.14 70.12 -63.28
CA LYS A 20 -59.79 71.53 -63.57
C LYS A 20 -59.26 72.23 -62.31
N LYS A 21 -57.95 72.50 -62.29
CA LYS A 21 -57.26 73.18 -61.18
C LYS A 21 -57.51 74.69 -61.28
N ILE A 22 -58.05 75.28 -60.21
CA ILE A 22 -58.39 76.70 -60.11
C ILE A 22 -57.23 77.47 -59.48
N ILE A 23 -56.69 76.97 -58.36
CA ILE A 23 -55.61 77.61 -57.61
C ILE A 23 -54.55 76.55 -57.29
N LEU A 24 -53.29 76.94 -57.48
CA LEU A 24 -52.11 76.18 -57.08
C LEU A 24 -51.26 77.09 -56.21
N GLN A 25 -51.03 76.69 -54.96
CA GLN A 25 -50.29 77.50 -54.02
C GLN A 25 -49.35 76.67 -53.17
N TRP A 26 -48.19 77.26 -52.87
CA TRP A 26 -47.20 76.66 -51.98
C TRP A 26 -47.32 77.24 -50.58
N PHE A 27 -47.29 76.36 -49.59
CA PHE A 27 -47.16 76.74 -48.19
C PHE A 27 -46.19 75.79 -47.49
N ARG A 28 -45.01 76.30 -47.14
CA ARG A 28 -43.91 75.49 -46.58
C ARG A 28 -43.57 74.32 -47.54
N ASN A 29 -43.65 73.08 -47.06
CA ASN A 29 -43.39 71.87 -47.84
C ASN A 29 -44.66 71.29 -48.51
N TYR A 30 -45.77 72.03 -48.45
CA TYR A 30 -47.06 71.58 -48.94
C TYR A 30 -47.47 72.27 -50.22
N LEU A 31 -47.98 71.49 -51.17
CA LEU A 31 -48.65 71.98 -52.36
C LEU A 31 -50.16 71.91 -52.16
N ILE A 32 -50.81 73.06 -52.23
CA ILE A 32 -52.26 73.18 -52.12
C ILE A 32 -52.82 73.27 -53.53
N ILE A 33 -53.73 72.36 -53.83
CA ILE A 33 -54.45 72.29 -55.10
C ILE A 33 -55.92 72.55 -54.79
N VAL A 34 -56.46 73.61 -55.37
CA VAL A 34 -57.91 73.88 -55.35
C VAL A 34 -58.44 73.49 -56.72
N SER A 35 -59.29 72.48 -56.76
CA SER A 35 -59.87 71.93 -57.98
C SER A 35 -61.38 72.13 -58.01
N LYS A 36 -61.92 72.31 -59.21
CA LYS A 36 -63.36 72.35 -59.43
C LYS A 36 -63.86 70.95 -59.75
N GLU A 37 -64.71 70.39 -58.90
CA GLU A 37 -65.40 69.13 -59.19
C GLU A 37 -66.77 69.43 -59.76
N ARG A 38 -67.08 68.83 -60.91
CA ARG A 38 -68.47 68.78 -61.41
C ARG A 38 -69.18 67.68 -60.64
N GLY A 39 -70.16 68.04 -59.82
CA GLY A 39 -70.96 67.07 -59.08
C GLY A 39 -71.64 66.10 -60.05
N LYS A 40 -71.46 64.80 -59.85
CA LYS A 40 -72.36 63.79 -60.43
C LYS A 40 -73.69 63.85 -59.65
N PRO A 41 -74.86 63.83 -60.31
CA PRO A 41 -76.13 63.83 -59.60
C PRO A 41 -76.25 62.58 -58.72
N LEU A 42 -76.67 62.75 -57.45
CA LEU A 42 -77.08 61.65 -56.60
C LEU A 42 -78.27 60.94 -57.27
N ASN A 43 -78.14 59.65 -57.54
CA ASN A 43 -79.26 58.79 -57.88
C ASN A 43 -80.19 58.68 -56.66
N ALA A 44 -81.29 59.44 -56.65
CA ALA A 44 -82.45 59.16 -55.83
C ALA A 44 -83.72 59.37 -56.66
N ILE A 45 -84.44 58.28 -56.83
CA ILE A 45 -85.69 58.12 -57.58
C ILE A 45 -86.82 58.81 -56.82
N THR A 46 -87.49 59.79 -57.44
CA THR A 46 -88.93 60.03 -57.23
C THR A 46 -89.52 60.88 -58.36
N VAL A 47 -90.68 60.44 -58.82
CA VAL A 47 -91.45 60.92 -59.97
C VAL A 47 -92.22 62.19 -59.59
N SER A 48 -92.08 63.29 -60.33
CA SER A 48 -93.19 64.19 -60.70
C SER A 48 -92.72 65.37 -61.56
N THR A 49 -93.67 65.87 -62.34
CA THR A 49 -93.58 66.73 -63.52
C THR A 49 -93.21 68.19 -63.27
N THR A 50 -92.65 68.80 -64.31
CA THR A 50 -92.54 70.24 -64.65
C THR A 50 -91.20 70.96 -64.39
N THR A 51 -90.71 71.53 -65.50
CA THR A 51 -89.82 72.71 -65.65
C THR A 51 -88.39 72.68 -65.06
N LYS A 52 -87.45 72.64 -66.01
CA LYS A 52 -85.99 72.85 -65.91
C LYS A 52 -85.64 74.09 -65.07
N HIS A 53 -84.92 73.87 -63.96
CA HIS A 53 -83.79 74.68 -63.48
C HIS A 53 -83.06 73.83 -62.42
N SER A 54 -82.08 73.03 -62.85
CA SER A 54 -81.12 72.41 -61.95
C SER A 54 -79.94 73.37 -61.80
N ASP A 55 -79.89 74.12 -60.71
CA ASP A 55 -78.67 74.81 -60.29
C ASP A 55 -77.59 73.75 -60.07
N GLU A 56 -76.60 73.73 -60.95
CA GLU A 56 -75.39 72.94 -60.80
C GLU A 56 -74.65 73.47 -59.57
N ILE A 57 -74.78 72.79 -58.42
CA ILE A 57 -74.00 73.12 -57.22
C ILE A 57 -72.54 72.73 -57.52
N GLU A 58 -71.75 73.73 -57.87
CA GLU A 58 -70.31 73.58 -58.09
C GLU A 58 -69.61 73.40 -56.75
N SER A 59 -69.13 72.19 -56.45
CA SER A 59 -68.30 71.93 -55.27
C SER A 59 -66.83 72.10 -55.62
N ILE A 60 -66.11 72.90 -54.81
CA ILE A 60 -64.68 73.10 -54.97
C ILE A 60 -63.96 72.21 -53.95
N SER A 61 -63.04 71.36 -54.41
CA SER A 61 -62.21 70.51 -53.55
C SER A 61 -60.85 71.17 -53.29
N ILE A 62 -60.49 71.30 -52.01
CA ILE A 62 -59.14 71.71 -51.59
C ILE A 62 -58.39 70.45 -51.20
N THR A 63 -57.24 70.25 -51.84
CA THR A 63 -56.33 69.14 -51.53
C THR A 63 -54.96 69.67 -51.14
N VAL A 64 -54.46 69.25 -49.98
CA VAL A 64 -53.14 69.60 -49.45
C VAL A 64 -52.22 68.38 -49.58
N LEU A 65 -51.13 68.55 -50.33
CA LEU A 65 -50.17 67.50 -50.65
C LEU A 65 -48.85 67.72 -49.92
N ASP A 66 -48.34 66.66 -49.30
CA ASP A 66 -46.94 66.55 -48.90
C ASP A 66 -46.14 65.97 -50.05
N ILE A 67 -45.31 66.80 -50.69
CA ILE A 67 -44.49 66.37 -51.83
C ILE A 67 -43.29 65.55 -51.37
N GLN A 68 -42.74 65.84 -50.19
CA GLN A 68 -41.58 65.11 -49.68
C GLN A 68 -41.96 63.68 -49.28
N ASN A 69 -43.11 63.51 -48.63
CA ASN A 69 -43.61 62.20 -48.22
C ASN A 69 -44.53 61.54 -49.27
N LYS A 70 -44.83 62.23 -50.38
CA LYS A 70 -45.70 61.80 -51.49
C LYS A 70 -47.10 61.38 -51.02
N PHE A 71 -47.75 62.20 -50.21
CA PHE A 71 -49.02 61.85 -49.56
C PHE A 71 -50.06 62.97 -49.59
N ILE A 72 -51.34 62.62 -49.65
CA ILE A 72 -52.44 63.57 -49.45
C ILE A 72 -52.67 63.74 -47.95
N ILE A 73 -52.42 64.94 -47.43
CA ILE A 73 -52.55 65.22 -45.99
C ILE A 73 -53.99 65.52 -45.63
N TYR A 74 -54.65 66.29 -46.50
CA TYR A 74 -55.98 66.81 -46.23
C TYR A 74 -56.72 67.03 -47.54
N THR A 75 -57.95 66.54 -47.62
CA THR A 75 -58.88 66.86 -48.71
C THR A 75 -60.19 67.28 -48.08
N THR A 76 -60.76 68.39 -48.54
CA THR A 76 -62.09 68.82 -48.14
C THR A 76 -62.84 69.42 -49.32
N THR A 77 -64.15 69.19 -49.35
CA THR A 77 -65.05 69.80 -50.34
C THR A 77 -65.77 70.97 -49.67
N MET A 78 -65.65 72.16 -50.26
CA MET A 78 -66.31 73.36 -49.78
C MET A 78 -67.05 74.08 -50.92
N GLN A 79 -68.08 74.83 -50.55
CA GLN A 79 -68.80 75.72 -51.47
C GLN A 79 -68.18 77.11 -51.40
N ASP A 80 -68.07 77.76 -52.56
CA ASP A 80 -67.73 79.17 -52.70
C ASP A 80 -66.41 79.63 -52.03
N ILE A 81 -65.27 79.08 -52.46
CA ILE A 81 -63.94 79.54 -52.03
C ILE A 81 -63.54 80.79 -52.85
N LEU A 82 -63.27 81.90 -52.16
CA LEU A 82 -62.79 83.14 -52.77
C LEU A 82 -61.27 83.11 -52.96
N SER A 83 -60.54 82.75 -51.90
CA SER A 83 -59.07 82.66 -51.94
C SER A 83 -58.52 81.77 -50.82
N VAL A 84 -57.33 81.23 -51.07
CA VAL A 84 -56.51 80.56 -50.06
C VAL A 84 -55.32 81.48 -49.77
N LEU A 85 -55.10 81.79 -48.50
CA LEU A 85 -54.15 82.82 -48.04
C LEU A 85 -53.13 82.21 -47.06
N PRO A 86 -51.85 82.06 -47.47
CA PRO A 86 -50.76 81.59 -46.62
C PRO A 86 -50.12 82.76 -45.87
N GLU A 87 -50.90 83.47 -45.07
CA GLU A 87 -50.43 84.65 -44.32
C GLU A 87 -50.21 84.32 -42.84
N TRP A 88 -49.35 85.08 -42.16
CA TRP A 88 -49.09 84.96 -40.71
C TRP A 88 -48.68 83.56 -40.24
N GLY A 89 -47.99 82.81 -41.10
CA GLY A 89 -47.48 81.48 -40.79
C GLY A 89 -48.56 80.40 -40.65
N SER A 90 -49.79 80.67 -41.08
CA SER A 90 -50.92 79.71 -41.13
C SER A 90 -51.59 79.72 -42.50
N LEU A 91 -52.38 78.70 -42.79
CA LEU A 91 -53.14 78.61 -44.03
C LEU A 91 -54.61 78.95 -43.77
N TYR A 92 -55.09 80.04 -44.36
CA TYR A 92 -56.47 80.49 -44.22
C TYR A 92 -57.26 80.26 -45.51
N ILE A 93 -58.51 79.82 -45.37
CA ILE A 93 -59.47 79.66 -46.46
C ILE A 93 -60.54 80.72 -46.30
N LEU A 94 -60.67 81.62 -47.27
CA LEU A 94 -61.69 82.66 -47.30
C LEU A 94 -62.83 82.24 -48.24
N THR A 95 -64.04 82.21 -47.72
CA THR A 95 -65.26 81.91 -48.48
C THR A 95 -65.92 83.20 -48.99
N THR A 96 -66.72 83.12 -50.06
CA THR A 96 -67.48 84.28 -50.59
C THR A 96 -68.48 84.85 -49.59
N LYS A 97 -68.89 84.04 -48.60
CA LYS A 97 -69.78 84.43 -47.49
C LYS A 97 -69.05 85.19 -46.37
N GLY A 98 -67.77 85.51 -46.55
CA GLY A 98 -66.95 86.26 -45.59
C GLY A 98 -66.46 85.45 -44.39
N SER A 99 -66.63 84.12 -44.39
CA SER A 99 -66.09 83.26 -43.33
C SER A 99 -64.63 82.86 -43.63
N LEU A 100 -63.77 82.98 -42.62
CA LEU A 100 -62.34 82.66 -42.68
C LEU A 100 -62.07 81.41 -41.83
N SER A 101 -61.62 80.32 -42.45
CA SER A 101 -61.25 79.08 -41.77
C SER A 101 -59.75 78.90 -41.72
N GLN A 102 -59.17 78.61 -40.55
CA GLN A 102 -57.74 78.33 -40.40
C GLN A 102 -57.47 76.83 -40.43
N LEU A 103 -56.54 76.40 -41.28
CA LEU A 103 -56.01 75.04 -41.26
C LEU A 103 -54.79 74.99 -40.35
N ILE A 104 -54.91 74.23 -39.26
CA ILE A 104 -53.85 74.01 -38.27
C ILE A 104 -53.24 72.65 -38.49
N GLU A 105 -51.93 72.64 -38.69
CA GLU A 105 -51.15 71.42 -38.82
C GLU A 105 -51.06 70.69 -37.46
N LYS A 106 -51.42 69.39 -37.44
CA LYS A 106 -51.24 68.57 -36.24
C LYS A 106 -49.76 68.34 -35.94
N ASP A 107 -49.45 68.16 -34.66
CA ASP A 107 -48.13 67.75 -34.21
C ASP A 107 -47.73 66.37 -34.77
N LEU A 108 -46.42 66.11 -34.80
CA LEU A 108 -45.85 64.89 -35.37
C LEU A 108 -46.33 63.62 -34.65
N GLN A 109 -46.49 63.65 -33.33
CA GLN A 109 -46.92 62.48 -32.55
C GLN A 109 -48.36 62.08 -32.88
N SER A 110 -49.26 63.06 -33.02
CA SER A 110 -50.63 62.83 -33.51
C SER A 110 -50.66 62.25 -34.92
N LYS A 111 -49.80 62.73 -35.82
CA LYS A 111 -49.70 62.21 -37.20
C LYS A 111 -49.18 60.78 -37.24
N LEU A 112 -48.12 60.47 -36.49
CA LEU A 112 -47.57 59.12 -36.35
C LEU A 112 -48.62 58.15 -35.78
N THR A 113 -49.37 58.56 -34.76
CA THR A 113 -50.44 57.74 -34.16
C THR A 113 -51.52 57.37 -35.19
N VAL A 114 -51.89 58.30 -36.08
CA VAL A 114 -52.85 58.01 -37.16
C VAL A 114 -52.24 57.07 -38.21
N LEU A 115 -50.96 57.25 -38.55
CA LEU A 115 -50.26 56.38 -39.49
C LEU A 115 -50.12 54.95 -38.94
N PHE A 116 -49.84 54.78 -37.65
CA PHE A 116 -49.81 53.48 -36.99
C PHE A 116 -51.18 52.80 -36.99
N LYS A 117 -52.26 53.54 -36.71
CA LYS A 117 -53.63 53.00 -36.80
C LYS A 117 -54.01 52.55 -38.22
N LYS A 118 -53.42 53.15 -39.25
CA LYS A 118 -53.63 52.80 -40.65
C LYS A 118 -52.60 51.81 -41.20
N ASN A 119 -51.69 51.30 -40.34
CA ASN A 119 -50.60 50.40 -40.70
C ASN A 119 -49.63 50.94 -41.78
N LEU A 120 -49.51 52.27 -41.93
CA LEU A 120 -48.65 52.92 -42.92
C LEU A 120 -47.24 53.22 -42.35
N TYR A 121 -46.53 52.16 -41.94
CA TYR A 121 -45.25 52.28 -41.24
C TYR A 121 -44.10 52.81 -42.10
N ASP A 122 -44.03 52.46 -43.40
CA ASP A 122 -42.99 52.99 -44.29
C ASP A 122 -43.05 54.51 -44.44
N VAL A 123 -44.28 55.05 -44.44
CA VAL A 123 -44.54 56.50 -44.49
C VAL A 123 -44.19 57.13 -43.16
N ALA A 124 -44.52 56.47 -42.04
CA ALA A 124 -44.14 56.92 -40.69
C ALA A 124 -42.61 57.02 -40.53
N VAL A 125 -41.86 56.03 -41.02
CA VAL A 125 -40.37 56.05 -40.99
C VAL A 125 -39.82 57.19 -41.85
N ARG A 126 -40.35 57.39 -43.06
CA ARG A 126 -39.91 58.48 -43.96
C ARG A 126 -40.18 59.85 -43.35
N MET A 127 -41.38 60.03 -42.81
CA MET A 127 -41.81 61.26 -42.17
C MET A 127 -40.95 61.57 -40.94
N ALA A 128 -40.65 60.57 -40.10
CA ALA A 128 -39.78 60.73 -38.94
C ALA A 128 -38.34 61.09 -39.32
N LYS A 129 -37.79 60.48 -40.40
CA LYS A 129 -36.46 60.85 -40.92
C LYS A 129 -36.40 62.26 -41.48
N CYS A 130 -37.42 62.67 -42.24
CA CYS A 130 -37.49 64.02 -42.83
C CYS A 130 -37.58 65.14 -41.78
N GLN A 131 -38.20 64.88 -40.63
CA GLN A 131 -38.38 65.87 -39.56
C GLN A 131 -37.31 65.79 -38.46
N GLN A 132 -36.19 65.08 -38.70
CA GLN A 132 -35.12 64.85 -37.72
C GLN A 132 -35.65 64.41 -36.34
N TYR A 133 -36.59 63.46 -36.36
CA TYR A 133 -37.16 62.92 -35.13
C TYR A 133 -36.09 62.20 -34.31
N ASP A 134 -36.24 62.21 -32.99
CA ASP A 134 -35.24 61.67 -32.09
C ASP A 134 -34.90 60.21 -32.40
N SER A 135 -33.63 59.86 -32.25
CA SER A 135 -33.10 58.55 -32.59
C SER A 135 -33.62 57.44 -31.66
N GLN A 136 -34.15 57.73 -30.45
CA GLN A 136 -34.85 56.71 -29.66
C GLN A 136 -36.28 56.52 -30.17
N ALA A 137 -36.98 57.62 -30.45
CA ALA A 137 -38.34 57.55 -30.94
C ALA A 137 -38.44 56.90 -32.35
N LEU A 138 -37.41 57.05 -33.20
CA LEU A 138 -37.30 56.33 -34.47
C LEU A 138 -37.19 54.80 -34.30
N ILE A 139 -36.55 54.34 -33.22
CA ILE A 139 -36.40 52.91 -32.91
C ILE A 139 -37.74 52.31 -32.46
N ASP A 140 -38.56 53.08 -31.74
CA ASP A 140 -39.93 52.67 -31.43
C ASP A 140 -40.78 52.50 -32.70
N ILE A 141 -40.56 53.30 -33.74
CA ILE A 141 -41.22 53.12 -35.06
C ILE A 141 -40.80 51.79 -35.68
N PHE A 142 -39.49 51.49 -35.70
CA PHE A 142 -38.98 50.22 -36.23
C PHE A 142 -39.46 49.01 -35.42
N ARG A 143 -39.57 49.13 -34.08
CA ARG A 143 -40.16 48.09 -33.22
C ARG A 143 -41.61 47.83 -33.58
N GLN A 144 -42.44 48.87 -33.65
CA GLN A 144 -43.87 48.73 -34.00
C GLN A 144 -44.05 48.21 -35.43
N TYR A 145 -43.17 48.61 -36.35
CA TYR A 145 -43.20 48.12 -37.72
C TYR A 145 -42.86 46.62 -37.78
N GLY A 146 -41.79 46.20 -37.09
CA GLY A 146 -41.43 44.78 -36.96
C GLY A 146 -42.56 43.96 -36.32
N ASP A 147 -43.21 44.46 -35.27
CA ASP A 147 -44.32 43.79 -34.60
C ASP A 147 -45.54 43.59 -35.52
N HIS A 148 -45.85 44.60 -36.34
CA HIS A 148 -46.92 44.51 -37.33
C HIS A 148 -46.57 43.49 -38.43
N LEU A 149 -45.35 43.51 -38.97
CA LEU A 149 -44.90 42.54 -39.98
C LEU A 149 -44.89 41.11 -39.43
N TYR A 150 -44.46 40.94 -38.17
CA TYR A 150 -44.48 39.65 -37.48
C TYR A 150 -45.91 39.11 -37.35
N THR A 151 -46.87 39.97 -36.96
CA THR A 151 -48.29 39.60 -36.84
C THR A 151 -48.92 39.27 -38.20
N LYS A 152 -48.42 39.90 -39.28
CA LYS A 152 -48.85 39.65 -40.66
C LYS A 152 -48.28 38.33 -41.23
N GLY A 153 -47.27 37.73 -40.59
CA GLY A 153 -46.60 36.51 -41.05
C GLY A 153 -45.37 36.75 -41.95
N ASP A 154 -44.97 38.00 -42.17
CA ASP A 154 -43.72 38.32 -42.88
C ASP A 154 -42.55 38.38 -41.88
N HIS A 155 -42.07 37.20 -41.51
CA HIS A 155 -41.03 37.03 -40.50
C HIS A 155 -39.65 37.54 -40.97
N SER A 156 -39.32 37.37 -42.25
CA SER A 156 -38.09 37.92 -42.86
C SER A 156 -38.06 39.44 -42.81
N GLY A 157 -39.13 40.09 -43.28
CA GLY A 157 -39.23 41.55 -43.26
C GLY A 157 -39.25 42.11 -41.85
N ALA A 158 -39.89 41.40 -40.91
CA ALA A 158 -39.90 41.78 -39.50
C ALA A 158 -38.48 41.81 -38.90
N VAL A 159 -37.67 40.77 -39.15
CA VAL A 159 -36.28 40.71 -38.67
C VAL A 159 -35.43 41.84 -39.22
N GLU A 160 -35.55 42.18 -40.50
CA GLU A 160 -34.81 43.31 -41.07
C GLU A 160 -35.10 44.65 -40.37
N GLN A 161 -36.34 44.84 -39.89
CA GLN A 161 -36.67 46.02 -39.09
C GLN A 161 -36.11 45.92 -37.67
N TYR A 162 -36.17 44.75 -37.03
CA TYR A 162 -35.58 44.54 -35.71
C TYR A 162 -34.05 44.71 -35.71
N ILE A 163 -33.35 44.34 -36.78
CA ILE A 163 -31.90 44.57 -36.92
C ILE A 163 -31.57 46.07 -36.81
N LYS A 164 -32.43 46.96 -37.32
CA LYS A 164 -32.25 48.42 -37.21
C LYS A 164 -32.45 48.95 -35.79
N THR A 165 -32.97 48.13 -34.87
CA THR A 165 -33.20 48.49 -33.46
C THR A 165 -32.06 48.06 -32.52
N ILE A 166 -31.05 47.34 -33.06
CA ILE A 166 -29.90 46.86 -32.30
C ILE A 166 -29.15 48.03 -31.64
N GLY A 167 -28.76 47.84 -30.38
CA GLY A 167 -28.03 48.82 -29.57
C GLY A 167 -28.91 49.69 -28.66
N LYS A 168 -30.23 49.72 -28.87
CA LYS A 168 -31.17 50.36 -27.92
C LYS A 168 -32.35 49.50 -27.49
N LEU A 169 -32.84 48.60 -28.36
CA LEU A 169 -33.84 47.61 -27.97
C LEU A 169 -33.16 46.39 -27.34
N GLU A 170 -33.75 45.87 -26.27
CA GLU A 170 -33.23 44.67 -25.61
C GLU A 170 -33.36 43.44 -26.52
N PRO A 171 -32.26 42.70 -26.81
CA PRO A 171 -32.29 41.55 -27.72
C PRO A 171 -33.25 40.44 -27.31
N SER A 172 -33.47 40.26 -26.01
CA SER A 172 -34.40 39.27 -25.45
C SER A 172 -35.83 39.41 -25.98
N TYR A 173 -36.28 40.64 -26.27
CA TYR A 173 -37.60 40.94 -26.85
C TYR A 173 -37.78 40.27 -28.21
N VAL A 174 -36.75 40.34 -29.05
CA VAL A 174 -36.77 39.78 -30.40
C VAL A 174 -36.55 38.27 -30.34
N ILE A 175 -35.58 37.80 -29.55
CA ILE A 175 -35.27 36.37 -29.40
C ILE A 175 -36.50 35.59 -28.93
N LYS A 176 -37.27 36.11 -27.98
CA LYS A 176 -38.50 35.46 -27.48
C LYS A 176 -39.57 35.25 -28.56
N LYS A 177 -39.62 36.13 -29.57
CA LYS A 177 -40.57 36.02 -30.69
C LYS A 177 -40.15 34.94 -31.69
N PHE A 178 -38.85 34.80 -31.96
CA PHE A 178 -38.33 33.89 -32.98
C PHE A 178 -37.73 32.59 -32.41
N LEU A 179 -38.08 32.21 -31.17
CA LEU A 179 -37.52 31.04 -30.49
C LEU A 179 -38.03 29.71 -31.05
N ASP A 180 -39.17 29.73 -31.76
CA ASP A 180 -39.71 28.54 -32.42
C ASP A 180 -38.75 28.05 -33.52
N SER A 181 -38.57 26.74 -33.58
CA SER A 181 -37.79 26.03 -34.59
C SER A 181 -38.12 26.39 -36.04
N GLN A 182 -39.35 26.81 -36.31
CA GLN A 182 -39.79 27.21 -37.65
C GLN A 182 -39.15 28.52 -38.12
N TYR A 183 -38.61 29.32 -37.21
CA TYR A 183 -38.04 30.65 -37.51
C TYR A 183 -36.54 30.73 -37.24
N ILE A 184 -35.84 29.58 -37.21
CA ILE A 184 -34.39 29.54 -36.91
C ILE A 184 -33.60 30.40 -37.90
N ASP A 185 -33.95 30.44 -39.19
CA ASP A 185 -33.27 31.29 -40.18
C ASP A 185 -33.40 32.80 -39.85
N SER A 186 -34.61 33.22 -39.49
CA SER A 186 -34.90 34.60 -39.07
C SER A 186 -34.16 34.95 -37.78
N LEU A 187 -34.16 34.04 -36.78
CA LEU A 187 -33.42 34.22 -35.53
C LEU A 187 -31.90 34.28 -35.77
N THR A 188 -31.38 33.42 -36.64
CA THR A 188 -29.94 33.37 -37.00
C THR A 188 -29.50 34.67 -37.64
N THR A 189 -30.30 35.21 -38.56
CA THR A 189 -30.01 36.49 -39.22
C THR A 189 -29.95 37.64 -38.21
N TYR A 190 -30.88 37.68 -37.26
CA TYR A 190 -30.87 38.67 -36.19
C TYR A 190 -29.65 38.52 -35.26
N LEU A 191 -29.38 37.32 -34.77
CA LEU A 191 -28.26 37.03 -33.85
C LEU A 191 -26.90 37.29 -34.52
N HIS A 192 -26.76 36.97 -35.82
CA HIS A 192 -25.55 37.26 -36.57
C HIS A 192 -25.33 38.78 -36.72
N ALA A 193 -26.38 39.55 -37.00
CA ALA A 193 -26.28 41.01 -37.05
C ALA A 193 -25.97 41.62 -35.67
N LEU A 194 -26.57 41.09 -34.60
CA LEU A 194 -26.29 41.47 -33.22
C LEU A 194 -24.82 41.22 -32.83
N HIS A 195 -24.27 40.10 -33.29
CA HIS A 195 -22.86 39.78 -33.10
C HIS A 195 -21.95 40.75 -33.87
N LYS A 196 -22.25 41.00 -35.14
CA LYS A 196 -21.47 41.90 -35.99
C LYS A 196 -21.44 43.34 -35.48
N SER A 197 -22.46 43.78 -34.74
CA SER A 197 -22.51 45.11 -34.13
C SER A 197 -21.75 45.22 -32.80
N GLY A 198 -21.24 44.11 -32.25
CA GLY A 198 -20.55 44.08 -30.95
C GLY A 198 -21.46 44.18 -29.72
N ASN A 199 -22.78 44.02 -29.89
CA ASN A 199 -23.76 44.08 -28.79
C ASN A 199 -24.18 42.69 -28.27
N ALA A 200 -23.55 41.62 -28.75
CA ALA A 200 -23.85 40.26 -28.34
C ALA A 200 -23.18 39.90 -27.00
N THR A 201 -23.91 39.18 -26.15
CA THR A 201 -23.37 38.54 -24.94
C THR A 201 -22.94 37.11 -25.24
N LYS A 202 -22.19 36.49 -24.32
CA LYS A 202 -21.78 35.08 -24.38
C LYS A 202 -22.96 34.11 -24.66
N ASP A 203 -24.12 34.37 -24.06
CA ASP A 203 -25.33 33.55 -24.26
C ASP A 203 -25.92 33.71 -25.67
N HIS A 204 -25.87 34.93 -26.24
CA HIS A 204 -26.34 35.19 -27.60
C HIS A 204 -25.46 34.50 -28.63
N THR A 205 -24.14 34.51 -28.42
CA THR A 205 -23.18 33.79 -29.29
C THR A 205 -23.38 32.28 -29.20
N THR A 206 -23.65 31.76 -28.00
CA THR A 206 -23.95 30.32 -27.79
C THR A 206 -25.25 29.91 -28.49
N LEU A 207 -26.31 30.73 -28.39
CA LEU A 207 -27.57 30.50 -29.10
C LEU A 207 -27.38 30.54 -30.62
N LEU A 208 -26.52 31.45 -31.12
CA LEU A 208 -26.17 31.52 -32.53
C LEU A 208 -25.47 30.23 -33.01
N PHE A 209 -24.52 29.69 -32.24
CA PHE A 209 -23.89 28.40 -32.53
C PHE A 209 -24.92 27.26 -32.61
N ASN A 210 -25.88 27.21 -31.68
CA ASN A 210 -26.97 26.23 -31.71
C ASN A 210 -27.82 26.36 -32.97
N CYS A 211 -28.12 27.59 -33.39
CA CYS A 211 -28.89 27.85 -34.60
C CYS A 211 -28.13 27.41 -35.86
N TYR A 212 -26.84 27.75 -35.98
CA TYR A 212 -26.00 27.32 -37.10
C TYR A 212 -25.86 25.80 -37.19
N SER A 213 -25.72 25.12 -36.05
CA SER A 213 -25.67 23.66 -35.98
C SER A 213 -26.96 23.03 -36.49
N LYS A 214 -28.14 23.56 -36.09
CA LYS A 214 -29.45 23.09 -36.56
C LYS A 214 -29.70 23.35 -38.05
N LEU A 215 -29.19 24.45 -38.60
CA LEU A 215 -29.34 24.80 -40.02
C LEU A 215 -28.29 24.12 -40.93
N ASN A 216 -27.40 23.30 -40.37
CA ASN A 216 -26.29 22.63 -41.06
C ASN A 216 -25.47 23.58 -41.97
N SER A 217 -25.39 24.86 -41.59
CA SER A 217 -24.70 25.92 -42.35
C SER A 217 -23.23 25.98 -41.92
N LEU A 218 -22.49 24.92 -42.26
CA LEU A 218 -21.12 24.69 -41.81
C LEU A 218 -20.13 25.76 -42.31
N ASP A 219 -20.33 26.29 -43.52
CA ASP A 219 -19.44 27.30 -44.12
C ASP A 219 -19.44 28.62 -43.34
N LYS A 220 -20.62 29.10 -42.93
CA LYS A 220 -20.77 30.33 -42.14
C LYS A 220 -20.19 30.18 -40.73
N LEU A 221 -20.26 28.97 -40.18
CA LEU A 221 -19.68 28.63 -38.88
C LEU A 221 -18.14 28.55 -38.97
N GLN A 222 -17.59 27.99 -40.05
CA GLN A 222 -16.15 27.97 -40.30
C GLN A 222 -15.60 29.39 -40.53
N GLU A 223 -16.27 30.21 -41.34
CA GLU A 223 -15.90 31.62 -41.52
C GLU A 223 -15.85 32.35 -40.16
N PHE A 224 -16.85 32.10 -39.31
CA PHE A 224 -16.93 32.66 -37.96
C PHE A 224 -15.81 32.18 -37.02
N ILE A 225 -15.37 30.92 -37.11
CA ILE A 225 -14.26 30.37 -36.31
C ILE A 225 -12.89 30.85 -36.82
N VAL A 226 -12.75 31.11 -38.11
CA VAL A 226 -11.49 31.50 -38.75
C VAL A 226 -11.18 32.99 -38.55
N ILE A 227 -12.18 33.85 -38.41
CA ILE A 227 -11.97 35.28 -38.14
C ILE A 227 -11.23 35.42 -36.80
N LYS A 228 -10.03 35.98 -36.87
CA LYS A 228 -9.09 36.21 -35.76
C LYS A 228 -9.55 37.38 -34.87
N ASP A 229 -10.77 37.34 -34.35
CA ASP A 229 -11.18 38.35 -33.37
C ASP A 229 -10.78 37.89 -31.96
N GLU A 230 -9.63 38.39 -31.51
CA GLU A 230 -9.05 38.21 -30.18
C GLU A 230 -9.95 38.75 -29.03
N ASN A 231 -11.13 39.28 -29.33
CA ASN A 231 -11.97 40.04 -28.40
C ASN A 231 -13.36 39.41 -28.12
N ILE A 232 -13.61 38.16 -28.52
CA ILE A 232 -14.93 37.54 -28.34
C ILE A 232 -14.89 36.51 -27.22
N ASP A 233 -15.54 36.84 -26.11
CA ASP A 233 -15.72 35.99 -24.94
C ASP A 233 -16.95 35.07 -25.14
N PHE A 234 -16.76 33.94 -25.81
CA PHE A 234 -17.78 32.90 -25.94
C PHE A 234 -17.38 31.61 -25.23
N ASP A 235 -18.37 30.78 -24.88
CA ASP A 235 -18.08 29.51 -24.24
C ASP A 235 -17.50 28.50 -25.23
N VAL A 236 -16.18 28.38 -25.25
CA VAL A 236 -15.47 27.43 -26.12
C VAL A 236 -15.94 26.00 -25.87
N ASP A 237 -16.24 25.63 -24.62
CA ASP A 237 -16.63 24.26 -24.28
C ASP A 237 -18.05 23.95 -24.76
N VAL A 238 -18.97 24.92 -24.70
CA VAL A 238 -20.31 24.77 -25.31
C VAL A 238 -20.21 24.77 -26.82
N ALA A 239 -19.41 25.65 -27.43
CA ALA A 239 -19.23 25.67 -28.88
C ALA A 239 -18.69 24.33 -29.41
N ILE A 240 -17.71 23.71 -28.72
CA ILE A 240 -17.21 22.37 -29.07
C ILE A 240 -18.32 21.32 -28.94
N LYS A 241 -19.10 21.31 -27.85
CA LYS A 241 -20.22 20.35 -27.68
C LYS A 241 -21.28 20.47 -28.77
N VAL A 242 -21.61 21.70 -29.17
CA VAL A 242 -22.61 21.97 -30.22
C VAL A 242 -22.09 21.60 -31.60
N CYS A 243 -20.81 21.86 -31.88
CA CYS A 243 -20.15 21.43 -33.11
C CYS A 243 -20.06 19.91 -33.17
N ARG A 244 -19.81 19.23 -32.05
CA ARG A 244 -19.74 17.76 -31.97
C ARG A 244 -21.03 17.09 -32.45
N GLN A 245 -22.20 17.68 -32.19
CA GLN A 245 -23.50 17.15 -32.61
C GLN A 245 -23.74 17.24 -34.13
N SER A 246 -23.11 18.19 -34.83
CA SER A 246 -23.28 18.38 -36.28
C SER A 246 -22.10 17.86 -37.10
N SER A 247 -20.87 18.16 -36.69
CA SER A 247 -19.64 17.78 -37.39
C SER A 247 -18.46 17.59 -36.42
N PRO A 248 -17.99 16.35 -36.18
CA PRO A 248 -16.88 16.09 -35.27
C PRO A 248 -15.56 16.74 -35.75
N GLU A 249 -15.40 16.96 -37.05
CA GLU A 249 -14.22 17.62 -37.65
C GLU A 249 -14.04 19.07 -37.17
N ASN A 250 -15.10 19.86 -37.20
CA ASN A 250 -15.06 21.25 -36.76
C ASN A 250 -14.85 21.33 -35.24
N ALA A 251 -15.45 20.39 -34.49
CA ALA A 251 -15.24 20.29 -33.05
C ALA A 251 -13.77 19.97 -32.71
N LEU A 252 -13.11 19.07 -33.47
CA LEU A 252 -11.69 18.76 -33.32
C LEU A 252 -10.79 19.96 -33.64
N ALA A 253 -11.05 20.65 -34.75
CA ALA A 253 -10.29 21.84 -35.15
C ALA A 253 -10.39 22.94 -34.07
N LEU A 254 -11.59 23.17 -33.53
CA LEU A 254 -11.83 24.15 -32.48
C LEU A 254 -11.15 23.75 -31.16
N ALA A 255 -11.28 22.48 -30.75
CA ALA A 255 -10.65 21.97 -29.52
C ALA A 255 -9.12 22.06 -29.58
N LYS A 256 -8.51 21.75 -30.74
CA LYS A 256 -7.07 21.89 -30.98
C LYS A 256 -6.63 23.36 -30.97
N LYS A 257 -7.39 24.26 -31.60
CA LYS A 257 -7.08 25.70 -31.66
C LYS A 257 -7.08 26.38 -30.29
N HIS A 258 -8.00 25.99 -29.40
CA HIS A 258 -8.15 26.58 -28.07
C HIS A 258 -7.49 25.77 -26.94
N ASN A 259 -6.59 24.83 -27.26
CA ASN A 259 -5.87 23.99 -26.29
C ASN A 259 -6.81 23.26 -25.30
N ARG A 260 -7.99 22.83 -25.76
CA ARG A 260 -8.93 22.02 -24.98
C ARG A 260 -8.63 20.53 -25.17
N HIS A 261 -7.48 20.10 -24.65
CA HIS A 261 -6.93 18.76 -24.87
C HIS A 261 -7.86 17.63 -24.41
N SER A 262 -8.53 17.77 -23.26
CA SER A 262 -9.45 16.76 -22.72
C SER A 262 -10.67 16.52 -23.62
N LEU A 263 -11.25 17.59 -24.17
CA LEU A 263 -12.37 17.50 -25.13
C LEU A 263 -11.91 16.99 -26.49
N TYR A 264 -10.72 17.39 -26.94
CA TYR A 264 -10.13 16.88 -28.18
C TYR A 264 -9.98 15.35 -28.15
N ILE A 265 -9.38 14.82 -27.08
CA ILE A 265 -9.23 13.39 -26.88
C ILE A 265 -10.58 12.70 -26.76
N LYS A 266 -11.53 13.28 -26.02
CA LYS A 266 -12.89 12.73 -25.92
C LYS A 266 -13.56 12.55 -27.28
N ILE A 267 -13.43 13.53 -28.17
CA ILE A 267 -14.00 13.46 -29.53
C ILE A 267 -13.30 12.37 -30.36
N LEU A 268 -11.97 12.26 -30.28
CA LEU A 268 -11.23 11.21 -30.98
C LEU A 268 -11.62 9.80 -30.52
N LEU A 269 -11.83 9.61 -29.23
CA LEU A 269 -12.15 8.31 -28.63
C LEU A 269 -13.62 7.89 -28.88
N GLU A 270 -14.57 8.80 -28.63
CA GLU A 270 -16.00 8.47 -28.66
C GLU A 270 -16.62 8.58 -30.06
N ASP A 271 -16.23 9.55 -30.88
CA ASP A 271 -16.88 9.80 -32.18
C ASP A 271 -16.12 9.21 -33.36
N ARG A 272 -14.78 9.22 -33.32
CA ARG A 272 -13.93 8.77 -34.43
C ARG A 272 -13.31 7.39 -34.24
N HIS A 273 -13.25 6.90 -33.01
CA HIS A 273 -12.54 5.66 -32.65
C HIS A 273 -11.08 5.64 -33.15
N GLU A 274 -10.44 6.81 -33.24
CA GLU A 274 -9.05 6.97 -33.67
C GLU A 274 -8.12 6.93 -32.44
N TYR A 275 -7.97 5.74 -31.86
CA TYR A 275 -7.25 5.53 -30.60
C TYR A 275 -5.74 5.79 -30.70
N THR A 276 -5.09 5.39 -31.80
CA THR A 276 -3.64 5.57 -32.02
C THR A 276 -3.30 7.05 -32.20
N SER A 277 -4.05 7.77 -33.04
CA SER A 277 -3.91 9.23 -33.22
C SER A 277 -4.11 9.99 -31.90
N ALA A 278 -5.02 9.53 -31.04
CA ALA A 278 -5.23 10.11 -29.72
C ALA A 278 -4.00 9.93 -28.82
N LEU A 279 -3.39 8.74 -28.77
CA LEU A 279 -2.14 8.50 -28.03
C LEU A 279 -0.98 9.36 -28.55
N GLU A 280 -0.81 9.46 -29.88
CA GLU A 280 0.23 10.32 -30.48
C GLU A 280 0.05 11.81 -30.15
N TYR A 281 -1.20 12.25 -29.96
CA TYR A 281 -1.48 13.61 -29.52
C TYR A 281 -1.13 13.80 -28.04
N ILE A 282 -1.46 12.82 -27.18
CA ILE A 282 -1.12 12.83 -25.76
C ILE A 282 0.41 12.88 -25.59
N GLU A 283 1.17 12.13 -26.37
CA GLU A 283 2.64 12.12 -26.32
C GLU A 283 3.27 13.51 -26.60
N LYS A 284 2.55 14.42 -27.25
CA LYS A 284 3.01 15.80 -27.53
C LYS A 284 2.67 16.79 -26.41
N LEU A 285 1.88 16.41 -25.42
CA LEU A 285 1.45 17.28 -24.33
C LEU A 285 2.51 17.32 -23.20
N SER A 286 2.31 18.21 -22.22
CA SER A 286 3.11 18.17 -21.00
C SER A 286 2.83 16.88 -20.22
N ILE A 287 3.80 16.46 -19.39
CA ILE A 287 3.71 15.23 -18.59
C ILE A 287 2.45 15.25 -17.71
N ASP A 288 2.22 16.34 -16.97
CA ASP A 288 1.07 16.51 -16.08
C ASP A 288 -0.27 16.33 -16.80
N GLN A 289 -0.42 16.96 -17.98
CA GLN A 289 -1.64 16.86 -18.79
C GLN A 289 -1.81 15.45 -19.34
N SER A 290 -0.72 14.80 -19.75
CA SER A 290 -0.72 13.44 -20.26
C SER A 290 -1.17 12.44 -19.19
N VAL A 291 -0.66 12.57 -17.96
CA VAL A 291 -1.05 11.75 -16.82
C VAL A 291 -2.53 11.93 -16.48
N GLN A 292 -3.03 13.17 -16.48
CA GLN A 292 -4.43 13.41 -16.18
C GLN A 292 -5.37 12.81 -17.23
N ILE A 293 -5.03 12.96 -18.52
CA ILE A 293 -5.83 12.43 -19.62
C ILE A 293 -5.78 10.90 -19.63
N ILE A 294 -4.60 10.29 -19.46
CA ILE A 294 -4.49 8.83 -19.46
C ILE A 294 -5.23 8.22 -18.28
N LYS A 295 -5.16 8.81 -17.07
CA LYS A 295 -5.96 8.36 -15.91
C LYS A 295 -7.48 8.45 -16.15
N GLN A 296 -7.93 9.39 -16.97
CA GLN A 296 -9.36 9.56 -17.28
C GLN A 296 -9.87 8.56 -18.33
N TYR A 297 -9.04 8.21 -19.33
CA TYR A 297 -9.46 7.41 -20.49
C TYR A 297 -8.72 6.07 -20.62
N SER A 298 -7.96 5.66 -19.61
CA SER A 298 -7.11 4.47 -19.60
C SER A 298 -7.84 3.19 -19.98
N ASN A 299 -9.05 2.98 -19.46
CA ASN A 299 -9.83 1.76 -19.73
C ASN A 299 -10.12 1.63 -21.24
N VAL A 300 -10.47 2.73 -21.90
CA VAL A 300 -10.75 2.76 -23.34
C VAL A 300 -9.49 2.43 -24.14
N PHE A 301 -8.34 2.96 -23.71
CA PHE A 301 -7.06 2.69 -24.38
C PHE A 301 -6.60 1.25 -24.21
N ILE A 302 -6.78 0.65 -23.04
CA ILE A 302 -6.37 -0.73 -22.78
C ILE A 302 -7.28 -1.74 -23.48
N GLU A 303 -8.58 -1.48 -23.53
CA GLU A 303 -9.53 -2.34 -24.26
C GLU A 303 -9.28 -2.37 -25.77
N ASN A 304 -8.90 -1.22 -26.36
CA ASN A 304 -8.79 -1.10 -27.82
C ASN A 304 -7.35 -1.22 -28.34
N VAL A 305 -6.36 -0.69 -27.61
CA VAL A 305 -4.97 -0.57 -28.06
C VAL A 305 -3.98 -0.84 -26.90
N PRO A 306 -3.93 -2.06 -26.35
CA PRO A 306 -3.16 -2.35 -25.12
C PRO A 306 -1.65 -2.20 -25.29
N LYS A 307 -1.07 -2.68 -26.40
CA LYS A 307 0.39 -2.71 -26.59
C LYS A 307 0.98 -1.31 -26.74
N GLU A 308 0.35 -0.47 -27.54
CA GLU A 308 0.77 0.91 -27.77
C GLU A 308 0.55 1.74 -26.49
N THR A 309 -0.50 1.46 -25.73
CA THR A 309 -0.74 2.09 -24.42
C THR A 309 0.37 1.73 -23.42
N VAL A 310 0.74 0.45 -23.31
CA VAL A 310 1.85 0.01 -22.45
C VAL A 310 3.17 0.66 -22.88
N ASN A 311 3.47 0.72 -24.17
CA ASN A 311 4.67 1.40 -24.67
C ASN A 311 4.68 2.90 -24.36
N PHE A 312 3.52 3.56 -24.43
CA PHE A 312 3.38 4.95 -24.03
C PHE A 312 3.61 5.13 -22.52
N LEU A 313 3.01 4.27 -21.68
CA LEU A 313 3.23 4.28 -20.23
C LEU A 313 4.70 4.04 -19.88
N LYS A 314 5.38 3.11 -20.57
CA LYS A 314 6.84 2.88 -20.42
C LYS A 314 7.59 4.19 -20.61
N LYS A 315 7.40 4.87 -21.75
CA LYS A 315 8.05 6.17 -22.04
C LYS A 315 7.73 7.24 -20.99
N LEU A 316 6.46 7.34 -20.60
CA LEU A 316 5.99 8.35 -19.68
C LEU A 316 6.64 8.18 -18.30
N CYS A 317 6.67 6.95 -17.77
CA CYS A 317 7.31 6.62 -16.49
C CYS A 317 8.85 6.61 -16.59
N SER A 318 9.47 6.35 -17.74
CA SER A 318 10.94 6.49 -17.89
C SER A 318 11.44 7.90 -17.56
N THR A 319 10.61 8.92 -17.78
CA THR A 319 10.95 10.31 -17.45
C THR A 319 11.22 10.51 -15.96
N TRP A 320 10.57 9.74 -15.08
CA TRP A 320 10.87 9.72 -13.65
C TRP A 320 12.31 9.30 -13.37
N TYR A 321 12.76 8.22 -14.00
CA TYR A 321 14.07 7.63 -13.72
C TYR A 321 15.24 8.44 -14.31
N ILE A 322 15.00 9.24 -15.34
CA ILE A 322 15.99 10.07 -16.03
C ILE A 322 16.20 11.42 -15.32
N THR A 323 15.18 11.95 -14.63
CA THR A 323 15.23 13.30 -14.06
C THR A 323 15.93 13.30 -12.70
N THR A 324 17.20 13.69 -12.66
CA THR A 324 18.04 13.74 -11.43
C THR A 324 17.77 14.94 -10.52
N ASN A 325 16.82 15.82 -10.85
CA ASN A 325 16.55 17.04 -10.08
C ASN A 325 15.49 16.81 -9.00
N VAL A 326 15.92 17.00 -7.76
CA VAL A 326 15.18 16.77 -6.50
C VAL A 326 13.95 17.68 -6.34
N ASP A 327 13.82 18.75 -7.14
CA ASP A 327 12.76 19.77 -6.98
C ASP A 327 11.45 19.48 -7.74
N LEU A 328 11.36 18.40 -8.53
CA LEU A 328 10.17 18.04 -9.32
C LEU A 328 9.44 16.78 -8.85
N SER A 329 9.84 16.22 -7.70
CA SER A 329 9.45 14.88 -7.24
C SER A 329 7.96 14.66 -6.97
N GLY A 330 7.14 15.71 -6.96
CA GLY A 330 5.69 15.61 -6.71
C GLY A 330 4.82 15.37 -7.96
N ASN A 331 5.31 15.64 -9.18
CA ASN A 331 4.46 15.71 -10.38
C ASN A 331 4.79 14.66 -11.46
N LEU A 332 5.77 13.79 -11.23
CA LEU A 332 6.19 12.80 -12.21
C LEU A 332 5.46 11.47 -11.98
N ALA A 333 4.97 10.87 -13.07
CA ALA A 333 4.16 9.66 -12.98
C ALA A 333 4.98 8.43 -12.62
N GLN A 334 4.51 7.71 -11.59
CA GLN A 334 5.14 6.48 -11.13
C GLN A 334 4.51 5.25 -11.79
N PRO A 335 5.23 4.12 -11.89
CA PRO A 335 4.62 2.85 -12.27
C PRO A 335 3.42 2.47 -11.37
N GLU A 336 3.50 2.77 -10.07
CA GLU A 336 2.43 2.55 -9.09
C GLU A 336 1.11 3.23 -9.45
N ASP A 337 1.17 4.38 -10.13
CA ASP A 337 -0.02 5.12 -10.56
C ASP A 337 -0.84 4.39 -11.64
N PHE A 338 -0.29 3.32 -12.24
CA PHE A 338 -0.90 2.66 -13.40
C PHE A 338 -1.07 1.15 -13.22
N ILE A 339 -0.62 0.56 -12.10
CA ILE A 339 -0.77 -0.90 -11.85
C ILE A 339 -2.22 -1.33 -11.98
N TYR A 340 -3.16 -0.58 -11.39
CA TYR A 340 -4.59 -0.93 -11.38
C TYR A 340 -5.20 -1.10 -12.77
N LEU A 341 -4.54 -0.56 -13.81
CA LEU A 341 -4.98 -0.65 -15.19
C LEU A 341 -4.62 -1.97 -15.86
N LEU A 342 -3.58 -2.66 -15.39
CA LEU A 342 -3.01 -3.85 -16.02
C LEU A 342 -3.19 -5.12 -15.17
N LEU A 343 -3.92 -5.05 -14.05
CA LEU A 343 -4.11 -6.18 -13.13
C LEU A 343 -4.74 -7.41 -13.81
N ASP A 344 -5.60 -7.21 -14.80
CA ASP A 344 -6.28 -8.30 -15.50
C ASP A 344 -5.34 -9.05 -16.47
N ASP A 345 -4.28 -8.40 -16.97
CA ASP A 345 -3.31 -8.97 -17.90
C ASP A 345 -1.91 -9.03 -17.27
N SER A 346 -1.64 -10.18 -16.65
CA SER A 346 -0.37 -10.42 -15.94
C SER A 346 0.84 -10.41 -16.87
N GLU A 347 0.70 -10.81 -18.14
CA GLU A 347 1.82 -10.79 -19.10
C GLU A 347 2.18 -9.35 -19.48
N CYS A 348 1.18 -8.52 -19.76
CA CYS A 348 1.39 -7.10 -20.06
C CYS A 348 1.94 -6.32 -18.85
N LEU A 349 1.46 -6.61 -17.63
CA LEU A 349 1.96 -5.97 -16.42
C LEU A 349 3.43 -6.34 -16.13
N VAL A 350 3.80 -7.61 -16.30
CA VAL A 350 5.20 -8.04 -16.17
C VAL A 350 6.07 -7.36 -17.23
N ASP A 351 5.66 -7.33 -18.50
CA ASP A 351 6.41 -6.61 -19.55
C ASP A 351 6.55 -5.09 -19.28
N PHE A 352 5.52 -4.47 -18.70
CA PHE A 352 5.57 -3.06 -18.28
C PHE A 352 6.62 -2.83 -17.18
N LEU A 353 6.60 -3.64 -16.12
CA LEU A 353 7.48 -3.49 -14.97
C LEU A 353 8.92 -3.91 -15.28
N GLU A 354 9.12 -4.93 -16.12
CA GLU A 354 10.44 -5.39 -16.57
C GLU A 354 11.25 -4.28 -17.26
N HIS A 355 10.57 -3.31 -17.89
CA HIS A 355 11.23 -2.14 -18.46
C HIS A 355 12.02 -1.31 -17.42
N PHE A 356 11.65 -1.41 -16.14
CA PHE A 356 12.22 -0.65 -15.04
C PHE A 356 13.06 -1.50 -14.07
N ASP A 357 13.39 -2.75 -14.43
CA ASP A 357 14.18 -3.68 -13.59
C ASP A 357 15.53 -3.10 -13.13
N ASN A 358 16.14 -2.20 -13.92
CA ASN A 358 17.41 -1.56 -13.54
C ASN A 358 17.30 -0.57 -12.37
N PHE A 359 16.09 -0.23 -11.93
CA PHE A 359 15.80 0.75 -10.89
C PHE A 359 15.03 0.16 -9.71
N LEU A 360 15.20 -1.15 -9.46
CA LEU A 360 14.59 -1.89 -8.34
C LEU A 360 14.84 -1.23 -6.97
N ASP A 361 15.95 -0.51 -6.81
CA ASP A 361 16.32 0.24 -5.60
C ASP A 361 15.32 1.36 -5.24
N LYS A 362 14.60 1.88 -6.24
CA LYS A 362 13.61 2.96 -6.08
C LYS A 362 12.18 2.45 -5.90
N TRP A 363 11.94 1.14 -6.02
CA TRP A 363 10.60 0.58 -5.99
C TRP A 363 10.05 0.52 -4.57
N SER A 364 8.75 0.77 -4.44
CA SER A 364 8.04 0.55 -3.18
C SER A 364 7.90 -0.94 -2.86
N THR A 365 7.74 -1.28 -1.58
CA THR A 365 7.52 -2.65 -1.10
C THR A 365 6.31 -3.29 -1.80
N SER A 366 5.22 -2.52 -1.96
CA SER A 366 3.97 -2.95 -2.60
C SER A 366 4.13 -3.19 -4.10
N LEU A 367 4.85 -2.32 -4.82
CA LEU A 367 5.13 -2.51 -6.25
C LEU A 367 5.92 -3.79 -6.48
N LEU A 368 6.97 -4.02 -5.68
CA LEU A 368 7.80 -5.22 -5.79
C LEU A 368 7.00 -6.50 -5.48
N ASN A 369 6.16 -6.48 -4.44
CA ASN A 369 5.30 -7.62 -4.11
C ASN A 369 4.30 -7.92 -5.23
N THR A 370 3.72 -6.88 -5.84
CA THR A 370 2.79 -7.02 -6.98
C THR A 370 3.51 -7.60 -8.19
N TYR A 371 4.72 -7.12 -8.48
CA TYR A 371 5.54 -7.67 -9.56
C TYR A 371 5.86 -9.15 -9.35
N ILE A 372 6.25 -9.55 -8.14
CA ILE A 372 6.52 -10.97 -7.81
C ILE A 372 5.25 -11.81 -7.95
N GLU A 373 4.10 -11.32 -7.47
CA GLU A 373 2.82 -12.01 -7.61
C GLU A 373 2.47 -12.28 -9.07
N HIS A 374 2.55 -11.26 -9.93
CA HIS A 374 2.25 -11.43 -11.35
C HIS A 374 3.32 -12.26 -12.08
N CYS A 375 4.60 -12.18 -11.71
CA CYS A 375 5.63 -13.09 -12.20
C CYS A 375 5.31 -14.56 -11.86
N LEU A 376 4.80 -14.84 -10.65
CA LEU A 376 4.39 -16.19 -10.24
C LEU A 376 3.15 -16.68 -10.99
N ILE A 377 2.19 -15.79 -11.28
CA ILE A 377 1.03 -16.10 -12.12
C ILE A 377 1.49 -16.48 -13.54
N VAL A 378 2.37 -15.68 -14.15
CA VAL A 378 2.93 -15.97 -15.47
C VAL A 378 3.72 -17.27 -15.45
N TRP A 379 4.57 -17.49 -14.44
CA TRP A 379 5.34 -18.73 -14.28
C TRP A 379 4.44 -19.97 -14.21
N LYS A 380 3.31 -19.90 -13.49
CA LYS A 380 2.37 -21.02 -13.36
C LYS A 380 1.59 -21.32 -14.64
N ASN A 381 1.34 -20.29 -15.45
CA ASN A 381 0.58 -20.42 -16.71
C ASN A 381 1.48 -20.74 -17.92
N GLU A 382 2.78 -20.47 -17.83
CA GLU A 382 3.76 -20.71 -18.89
C GLU A 382 3.97 -22.22 -19.13
N LYS A 383 3.94 -22.62 -20.41
CA LYS A 383 4.12 -24.04 -20.81
C LYS A 383 5.56 -24.38 -21.20
N ASN A 384 6.39 -23.37 -21.44
CA ASN A 384 7.76 -23.55 -21.90
C ASN A 384 8.73 -23.58 -20.72
N GLN A 385 9.38 -24.72 -20.50
CA GLN A 385 10.33 -24.91 -19.39
C GLN A 385 11.47 -23.88 -19.40
N GLU A 386 12.01 -23.50 -20.57
CA GLU A 386 13.09 -22.51 -20.66
C GLU A 386 12.65 -21.10 -20.20
N ASN A 387 11.38 -20.74 -20.40
CA ASN A 387 10.85 -19.46 -19.94
C ASN A 387 10.55 -19.51 -18.44
N CYS A 388 10.02 -20.63 -17.94
CA CYS A 388 9.87 -20.87 -16.50
C CYS A 388 11.21 -20.72 -15.77
N ASP A 389 12.29 -21.34 -16.28
CA ASP A 389 13.63 -21.26 -15.69
C ASP A 389 14.19 -19.82 -15.71
N LYS A 390 13.86 -19.02 -16.73
CA LYS A 390 14.24 -17.60 -16.78
C LYS A 390 13.53 -16.80 -15.71
N ILE A 391 12.21 -16.98 -15.57
CA ILE A 391 11.40 -16.29 -14.55
C ILE A 391 11.87 -16.71 -13.16
N GLU A 392 12.16 -18.00 -12.94
CA GLU A 392 12.73 -18.51 -11.70
C GLU A 392 14.03 -17.80 -11.33
N LYS A 393 14.99 -17.74 -12.26
CA LYS A 393 16.26 -17.06 -12.04
C LYS A 393 16.06 -15.57 -11.78
N LYS A 394 15.10 -14.92 -12.44
CA LYS A 394 14.78 -13.51 -12.20
C LYS A 394 14.26 -13.30 -10.78
N ILE A 395 13.25 -14.05 -10.35
CA ILE A 395 12.68 -13.94 -9.00
C ILE A 395 13.76 -14.19 -7.94
N ILE A 396 14.59 -15.23 -8.12
CA ILE A 396 15.68 -15.52 -7.19
C ILE A 396 16.74 -14.42 -7.18
N ASN A 397 17.11 -13.86 -8.33
CA ASN A 397 18.06 -12.74 -8.39
C ASN A 397 17.53 -11.51 -7.65
N ILE A 398 16.23 -11.22 -7.76
CA ILE A 398 15.57 -10.13 -7.02
C ILE A 398 15.68 -10.41 -5.51
N LEU A 399 15.35 -11.62 -5.06
CA LEU A 399 15.44 -12.00 -3.65
C LEU A 399 16.88 -12.06 -3.10
N GLN A 400 17.86 -12.32 -3.96
CA GLN A 400 19.29 -12.35 -3.63
C GLN A 400 19.95 -10.98 -3.63
N SER A 401 19.39 -10.02 -4.37
CA SER A 401 19.95 -8.68 -4.46
C SER A 401 19.89 -8.00 -3.08
N THR A 402 21.07 -7.84 -2.48
CA THR A 402 21.30 -7.28 -1.15
C THR A 402 20.86 -5.81 -1.01
N ASP A 403 20.48 -5.17 -2.11
CA ASP A 403 20.07 -3.78 -2.16
C ASP A 403 18.58 -3.56 -1.82
N ILE A 404 17.76 -4.61 -1.81
CA ILE A 404 16.33 -4.50 -1.50
C ILE A 404 16.10 -4.62 0.01
N LYS A 405 16.39 -3.53 0.76
CA LYS A 405 15.98 -3.40 2.17
C LYS A 405 14.45 -3.44 2.38
N THR A 406 13.69 -3.42 1.30
CA THR A 406 12.23 -3.22 1.23
C THR A 406 11.45 -4.50 0.90
N CYS A 407 12.08 -5.64 0.66
CA CYS A 407 11.34 -6.86 0.34
C CYS A 407 10.75 -7.46 1.64
N ASP A 408 9.41 -7.51 1.72
CA ASP A 408 8.75 -8.22 2.81
C ASP A 408 8.82 -9.73 2.55
N HIS A 409 9.85 -10.37 3.12
CA HIS A 409 10.08 -11.80 3.00
C HIS A 409 8.87 -12.65 3.45
N TYR A 410 8.02 -12.14 4.34
CA TYR A 410 6.82 -12.89 4.77
C TYR A 410 5.74 -12.87 3.70
N GLN A 411 5.47 -11.71 3.09
CA GLN A 411 4.50 -11.61 2.01
C GLN A 411 4.93 -12.44 0.80
N VAL A 412 6.21 -12.38 0.42
CA VAL A 412 6.74 -13.22 -0.65
C VAL A 412 6.66 -14.70 -0.30
N LEU A 413 6.90 -15.08 0.96
CA LEU A 413 6.73 -16.47 1.40
C LEU A 413 5.29 -16.95 1.25
N ILE A 414 4.30 -16.12 1.61
CA ILE A 414 2.88 -16.45 1.46
C ILE A 414 2.53 -16.65 -0.03
N LEU A 415 3.00 -15.73 -0.89
CA LEU A 415 2.83 -15.86 -2.34
C LEU A 415 3.52 -17.12 -2.88
N ALA A 416 4.77 -17.37 -2.50
CA ALA A 416 5.49 -18.55 -2.95
C ALA A 416 4.81 -19.85 -2.48
N MET A 417 4.25 -19.89 -1.27
CA MET A 417 3.47 -21.02 -0.77
C MET A 417 2.15 -21.21 -1.54
N SER A 418 1.42 -20.14 -1.87
CA SER A 418 0.15 -20.26 -2.61
C SER A 418 0.34 -20.73 -4.04
N PHE A 419 1.46 -20.37 -4.68
CA PHE A 419 1.83 -20.80 -6.02
C PHE A 419 2.71 -22.07 -6.06
N GLU A 420 3.01 -22.70 -4.91
CA GLU A 420 3.90 -23.88 -4.78
C GLU A 420 5.32 -23.67 -5.36
N PHE A 421 5.81 -22.44 -5.31
CA PHE A 421 7.10 -22.05 -5.85
C PHE A 421 8.26 -22.43 -4.91
N LYS A 422 8.75 -23.67 -5.06
CA LYS A 422 9.80 -24.25 -4.20
C LYS A 422 11.08 -23.39 -4.08
N PRO A 423 11.65 -22.82 -5.16
CA PRO A 423 12.94 -22.13 -5.07
C PRO A 423 12.94 -20.94 -4.10
N ALA A 424 11.91 -20.08 -4.12
CA ALA A 424 11.85 -18.94 -3.20
C ALA A 424 11.60 -19.38 -1.76
N ILE A 425 10.76 -20.41 -1.54
CA ILE A 425 10.48 -20.93 -0.19
C ILE A 425 11.76 -21.40 0.48
N VAL A 426 12.57 -22.19 -0.25
CA VAL A 426 13.86 -22.69 0.24
C VAL A 426 14.79 -21.51 0.53
N TYR A 427 14.92 -20.58 -0.41
CA TYR A 427 15.78 -19.41 -0.25
C TYR A 427 15.41 -18.56 0.98
N ILE A 428 14.12 -18.25 1.16
CA ILE A 428 13.65 -17.42 2.28
C ILE A 428 13.91 -18.11 3.62
N PHE A 429 13.66 -19.42 3.73
CA PHE A 429 13.93 -20.15 4.96
C PHE A 429 15.42 -20.27 5.27
N GLU A 430 16.28 -20.46 4.26
CA GLU A 430 17.73 -20.47 4.43
C GLU A 430 18.24 -19.10 4.87
N HIS A 431 17.81 -18.02 4.21
CA HIS A 431 18.19 -16.64 4.54
C HIS A 431 17.76 -16.25 5.97
N ASN A 432 16.54 -16.62 6.36
CA ASN A 432 16.01 -16.32 7.70
C ASN A 432 16.51 -17.29 8.79
N LYS A 433 17.41 -18.24 8.46
CA LYS A 433 17.95 -19.28 9.37
C LYS A 433 16.86 -20.14 10.03
N GLN A 434 15.71 -20.31 9.38
CA GLN A 434 14.58 -21.09 9.90
C GLN A 434 14.62 -22.54 9.36
N TYR A 435 15.72 -23.25 9.63
CA TYR A 435 15.98 -24.59 9.10
C TYR A 435 14.97 -25.66 9.56
N SER A 436 14.47 -25.54 10.79
CA SER A 436 13.44 -26.45 11.31
C SER A 436 12.13 -26.36 10.53
N LYS A 437 11.75 -25.17 10.05
CA LYS A 437 10.57 -24.97 9.19
C LYS A 437 10.81 -25.47 7.78
N LEU A 438 12.01 -25.25 7.23
CA LEU A 438 12.42 -25.77 5.93
C LEU A 438 12.31 -27.30 5.87
N ILE A 439 12.78 -27.99 6.91
CA ILE A 439 12.65 -29.45 7.01
C ILE A 439 11.18 -29.87 7.11
N ARG A 440 10.36 -29.22 7.94
CA ARG A 440 8.92 -29.51 7.99
C ARG A 440 8.24 -29.32 6.63
N TYR A 441 8.67 -28.32 5.86
CA TYR A 441 8.17 -28.09 4.50
C TYR A 441 8.54 -29.24 3.56
N TYR A 442 9.82 -29.65 3.51
CA TYR A 442 10.24 -30.80 2.71
C TYR A 442 9.50 -32.09 3.10
N LEU A 443 9.35 -32.33 4.41
CA LEU A 443 8.61 -33.48 4.92
C LEU A 443 7.12 -33.43 4.55
N SER A 444 6.49 -32.24 4.53
CA SER A 444 5.09 -32.09 4.09
C SER A 444 4.87 -32.41 2.61
N LEU A 445 5.92 -32.28 1.80
CA LEU A 445 5.92 -32.62 0.37
C LEU A 445 6.39 -34.06 0.10
N ASN A 446 6.68 -34.85 1.13
CA ASN A 446 7.33 -36.17 1.05
C ASN A 446 8.70 -36.15 0.32
N ASP A 447 9.37 -34.99 0.30
CA ASP A 447 10.72 -34.85 -0.25
C ASP A 447 11.76 -35.12 0.85
N TYR A 448 11.95 -36.40 1.15
CA TYR A 448 12.86 -36.84 2.21
C TYR A 448 14.34 -36.63 1.85
N ILE A 449 14.67 -36.63 0.55
CA ILE A 449 16.04 -36.44 0.07
C ILE A 449 16.47 -35.00 0.34
N GLY A 450 15.63 -34.02 -0.01
CA GLY A 450 15.88 -32.61 0.29
C GLY A 450 16.00 -32.34 1.79
N ALA A 451 15.18 -33.01 2.62
CA ALA A 451 15.25 -32.89 4.07
C ALA A 451 16.61 -33.37 4.64
N ILE A 452 17.15 -34.49 4.14
CA ILE A 452 18.44 -35.02 4.61
C ILE A 452 19.60 -34.19 4.11
N GLU A 453 19.56 -33.70 2.87
CA GLU A 453 20.56 -32.75 2.38
C GLU A 453 20.59 -31.47 3.22
N CYS A 454 19.42 -30.97 3.63
CA CYS A 454 19.29 -29.85 4.56
C CYS A 454 19.92 -30.19 5.92
N CYS A 455 19.68 -31.38 6.48
CA CYS A 455 20.34 -31.86 7.70
C CYS A 455 21.86 -32.00 7.55
N ARG A 456 22.35 -32.44 6.39
CA ARG A 456 23.79 -32.54 6.10
C ARG A 456 24.45 -31.17 6.05
N LYS A 457 23.79 -30.19 5.40
CA LYS A 457 24.25 -28.80 5.31
C LYS A 457 24.22 -28.08 6.66
N TYR A 458 23.10 -28.10 7.36
CA TYR A 458 22.85 -27.24 8.53
C TYR A 458 22.90 -27.97 9.88
N GLY A 459 22.99 -29.30 9.89
CA GLY A 459 22.99 -30.09 11.13
C GLY A 459 24.26 -29.98 11.97
N HIS A 460 25.29 -29.28 11.50
CA HIS A 460 26.43 -28.87 12.34
C HIS A 460 26.11 -27.62 13.17
N VAL A 461 25.25 -26.73 12.66
CA VAL A 461 24.79 -25.52 13.36
C VAL A 461 23.69 -25.88 14.36
N GLU A 462 22.70 -26.66 13.91
CA GLU A 462 21.57 -27.06 14.75
C GLU A 462 21.41 -28.60 14.76
N PRO A 463 22.01 -29.29 15.74
CA PRO A 463 21.95 -30.75 15.81
C PRO A 463 20.53 -31.30 16.01
N LYS A 464 19.61 -30.50 16.57
CA LYS A 464 18.19 -30.85 16.79
C LYS A 464 17.42 -31.15 15.49
N LEU A 465 17.93 -30.71 14.34
CA LEU A 465 17.32 -31.00 13.03
C LEU A 465 17.29 -32.52 12.74
N TRP A 466 18.31 -33.26 13.17
CA TRP A 466 18.35 -34.72 13.03
C TRP A 466 17.27 -35.41 13.87
N ILE A 467 16.96 -34.86 15.05
CA ILE A 467 15.88 -35.35 15.91
C ILE A 467 14.51 -35.12 15.25
N LEU A 468 14.33 -33.97 14.59
CA LEU A 468 13.09 -33.66 13.88
C LEU A 468 12.83 -34.66 12.75
N VAL A 469 13.84 -34.91 11.90
CA VAL A 469 13.71 -35.88 10.80
C VAL A 469 13.52 -37.29 11.34
N PHE A 470 14.24 -37.68 12.41
CA PHE A 470 14.07 -38.98 13.06
C PHE A 470 12.65 -39.17 13.58
N ASN A 471 12.09 -38.21 14.32
CA ASN A 471 10.74 -38.29 14.86
C ASN A 471 9.69 -38.42 13.75
N THR A 472 9.86 -37.69 12.63
CA THR A 472 8.96 -37.85 11.47
C THR A 472 9.11 -39.21 10.82
N ALA A 473 10.33 -39.71 10.64
CA ALA A 473 10.57 -41.05 10.12
C ALA A 473 9.90 -42.14 10.97
N MET A 474 9.80 -41.96 12.29
CA MET A 474 9.13 -42.92 13.18
C MET A 474 7.60 -42.93 13.04
N VAL A 475 6.99 -41.83 12.55
CA VAL A 475 5.54 -41.67 12.42
C VAL A 475 5.06 -41.93 11.00
N ASP A 476 5.88 -41.60 10.00
CA ASP A 476 5.51 -41.69 8.59
C ASP A 476 5.84 -43.07 7.99
N ASP A 477 4.79 -43.78 7.54
CA ASP A 477 4.92 -45.12 6.97
C ASP A 477 5.59 -45.12 5.57
N MET A 478 5.70 -43.96 4.91
CA MET A 478 6.30 -43.81 3.57
C MET A 478 7.79 -43.45 3.59
N PHE A 479 8.39 -43.30 4.78
CA PHE A 479 9.79 -42.90 4.90
C PHE A 479 10.75 -43.98 4.36
N PRO A 480 11.69 -43.64 3.44
CA PRO A 480 12.59 -44.63 2.85
C PRO A 480 13.60 -45.22 3.85
N PRO A 481 13.66 -46.56 4.02
CA PRO A 481 14.47 -47.21 5.06
C PRO A 481 15.99 -47.02 4.95
N PHE A 482 16.53 -46.86 3.73
CA PHE A 482 17.97 -46.70 3.50
C PHE A 482 18.54 -45.41 4.11
N MET A 483 17.68 -44.41 4.33
CA MET A 483 18.08 -43.12 4.87
C MET A 483 18.14 -43.10 6.39
N LEU A 484 17.47 -44.05 7.05
CA LEU A 484 17.46 -44.16 8.51
C LEU A 484 18.87 -44.47 9.04
N GLU A 485 19.67 -45.25 8.31
CA GLU A 485 21.02 -45.60 8.72
C GLU A 485 21.93 -44.36 8.85
N GLU A 486 21.84 -43.41 7.91
CA GLU A 486 22.57 -42.14 7.96
C GLU A 486 22.13 -41.30 9.18
N ILE A 487 20.82 -41.22 9.44
CA ILE A 487 20.25 -40.49 10.56
C ILE A 487 20.72 -41.08 11.91
N LEU A 488 20.65 -42.41 12.05
CA LEU A 488 21.05 -43.10 13.28
C LEU A 488 22.55 -42.94 13.55
N ASN A 489 23.40 -43.01 12.53
CA ASN A 489 24.84 -42.80 12.66
C ASN A 489 25.17 -41.36 13.13
N GLU A 490 24.49 -40.34 12.60
CA GLU A 490 24.69 -38.96 13.05
C GLU A 490 24.14 -38.70 14.47
N ILE A 491 23.03 -39.35 14.84
CA ILE A 491 22.48 -39.30 16.21
C ILE A 491 23.45 -39.94 17.20
N GLU A 492 24.06 -41.08 16.85
CA GLU A 492 25.06 -41.76 17.67
C GLU A 492 26.32 -40.91 17.82
N ARG A 493 26.89 -40.44 16.70
CA ARG A 493 28.13 -39.66 16.68
C ARG A 493 28.05 -38.38 17.51
N LYS A 494 26.90 -37.73 17.52
CA LYS A 494 26.65 -36.48 18.27
C LYS A 494 25.93 -36.71 19.60
N SER A 495 25.71 -37.96 20.01
CA SER A 495 24.99 -38.34 21.23
C SER A 495 23.69 -37.55 21.43
N LEU A 496 22.87 -37.41 20.38
CA LEU A 496 21.71 -36.50 20.38
C LEU A 496 20.49 -37.05 21.12
N LEU A 497 20.33 -38.37 21.14
CA LEU A 497 19.23 -39.08 21.79
C LEU A 497 19.77 -40.23 22.61
N SER A 498 19.08 -40.55 23.71
CA SER A 498 19.41 -41.71 24.51
C SER A 498 19.13 -43.00 23.73
N ALA A 499 20.02 -43.99 23.87
CA ALA A 499 19.86 -45.30 23.26
C ALA A 499 18.48 -45.91 23.51
N HIS A 500 18.01 -45.77 24.76
CA HIS A 500 16.70 -46.25 25.18
C HIS A 500 15.55 -45.60 24.42
N PHE A 501 15.57 -44.27 24.26
CA PHE A 501 14.52 -43.55 23.53
C PHE A 501 14.52 -43.92 22.04
N THR A 502 15.70 -43.97 21.41
CA THR A 502 15.85 -44.34 20.00
C THR A 502 15.31 -45.74 19.74
N ILE A 503 15.69 -46.72 20.57
CA ILE A 503 15.23 -48.12 20.43
C ILE A 503 13.73 -48.24 20.69
N THR A 504 13.20 -47.58 21.72
CA THR A 504 11.76 -47.62 22.04
C THR A 504 10.92 -46.97 20.93
N SER A 505 11.44 -45.92 20.30
CA SER A 505 10.78 -45.25 19.17
C SER A 505 10.79 -46.14 17.92
N LEU A 506 11.93 -46.76 17.62
CA LEU A 506 12.05 -47.72 16.51
C LEU A 506 11.15 -48.94 16.72
N ALA A 507 11.04 -49.45 17.95
CA ALA A 507 10.20 -50.60 18.28
C ALA A 507 8.69 -50.32 18.09
N LYS A 508 8.27 -49.04 18.16
CA LYS A 508 6.89 -48.63 17.90
C LYS A 508 6.57 -48.50 16.41
N SER A 509 7.58 -48.22 15.58
CA SER A 509 7.41 -48.09 14.14
C SER A 509 7.14 -49.45 13.48
N LYS A 510 6.26 -49.49 12.47
CA LYS A 510 5.94 -50.72 11.72
C LYS A 510 6.75 -50.88 10.43
N THR A 511 7.45 -49.81 10.01
CA THR A 511 8.15 -49.71 8.74
C THR A 511 9.57 -50.26 8.77
N PHE A 512 10.27 -50.14 9.90
CA PHE A 512 11.68 -50.47 9.97
C PHE A 512 11.92 -51.87 10.52
N ASN A 513 12.53 -52.73 9.68
CA ASN A 513 13.02 -54.02 10.10
C ASN A 513 14.32 -53.90 10.91
N ILE A 514 14.57 -54.88 11.78
CA ILE A 514 15.81 -54.99 12.59
C ILE A 514 17.09 -54.94 11.74
N GLY A 515 17.01 -55.33 10.46
CA GLY A 515 18.13 -55.26 9.51
C GLY A 515 18.67 -53.84 9.33
N HIS A 516 17.79 -52.83 9.24
CA HIS A 516 18.18 -51.43 9.04
C HIS A 516 18.80 -50.79 10.29
N VAL A 517 18.49 -51.34 11.47
CA VAL A 517 18.99 -50.83 12.75
C VAL A 517 20.19 -51.65 13.26
N ARG A 518 20.50 -52.78 12.61
CA ARG A 518 21.54 -53.72 13.07
C ARG A 518 22.90 -53.05 13.21
N ALA A 519 23.29 -52.19 12.25
CA ALA A 519 24.56 -51.48 12.29
C ALA A 519 24.67 -50.59 13.54
N TYR A 520 23.64 -49.76 13.76
CA TYR A 520 23.52 -48.89 14.94
C TYR A 520 23.55 -49.68 16.26
N LEU A 521 22.73 -50.74 16.39
CA LEU A 521 22.72 -51.56 17.61
C LEU A 521 24.07 -52.25 17.86
N THR A 522 24.74 -52.73 16.80
CA THR A 522 26.05 -53.39 16.93
C THR A 522 27.11 -52.40 17.39
N SER A 523 27.09 -51.17 16.86
CA SER A 523 27.97 -50.09 17.30
C SER A 523 27.72 -49.73 18.77
N LEU A 524 26.46 -49.49 19.13
CA LEU A 524 26.05 -49.08 20.46
C LEU A 524 26.37 -50.12 21.54
N PHE A 525 25.96 -51.38 21.34
CA PHE A 525 26.31 -52.45 22.28
C PHE A 525 27.80 -52.76 22.28
N GLY A 526 28.50 -52.54 21.17
CA GLY A 526 29.95 -52.68 21.09
C GLY A 526 30.68 -51.62 21.92
N ALA A 527 30.20 -50.38 21.92
CA ALA A 527 30.73 -49.29 22.74
C ALA A 527 30.48 -49.54 24.24
N GLU A 528 29.22 -49.84 24.61
CA GLU A 528 28.84 -50.15 25.99
C GLU A 528 29.61 -51.35 26.55
N LYS A 529 29.79 -52.41 25.75
CA LYS A 529 30.56 -53.59 26.17
C LYS A 529 32.03 -53.25 26.45
N LYS A 530 32.65 -52.39 25.65
CA LYS A 530 34.04 -51.94 25.89
C LYS A 530 34.17 -51.16 27.19
N ILE A 531 33.16 -50.37 27.56
CA ILE A 531 33.13 -49.66 28.83
C ILE A 531 33.00 -50.67 29.98
N LEU A 532 32.02 -51.58 29.88
CA LEU A 532 31.80 -52.64 30.86
C LEU A 532 33.06 -53.51 31.10
N ASP A 533 33.77 -53.87 30.03
CA ASP A 533 34.97 -54.70 30.13
C ASP A 533 36.11 -53.94 30.84
N LYS A 534 36.30 -52.64 30.56
CA LYS A 534 37.26 -51.79 31.28
C LYS A 534 36.92 -51.63 32.76
N ASP A 535 35.65 -51.40 33.07
CA ASP A 535 35.21 -51.24 34.46
C ASP A 535 35.41 -52.53 35.26
N LYS A 536 35.13 -53.69 34.66
CA LYS A 536 35.43 -54.99 35.28
C LYS A 536 36.92 -55.19 35.53
N GLU A 537 37.78 -54.87 34.56
CA GLU A 537 39.24 -54.94 34.75
C GLU A 537 39.71 -54.05 35.91
N MET A 538 39.14 -52.86 36.05
CA MET A 538 39.44 -51.95 37.16
C MET A 538 38.94 -52.51 38.50
N VAL A 539 37.73 -53.06 38.55
CA VAL A 539 37.17 -53.67 39.76
C VAL A 539 38.02 -54.84 40.23
N ASP A 540 38.40 -55.74 39.33
CA ASP A 540 39.24 -56.90 39.66
C ASP A 540 40.61 -56.48 40.20
N LYS A 541 41.21 -55.43 39.61
CA LYS A 541 42.46 -54.85 40.08
C LYS A 541 42.32 -54.29 41.50
N TYR A 542 41.30 -53.47 41.76
CA TYR A 542 41.08 -52.88 43.07
C TYR A 542 40.73 -53.91 44.14
N GLN A 543 39.96 -54.95 43.80
CA GLN A 543 39.67 -56.05 44.73
C GLN A 543 40.95 -56.78 45.14
N LYS A 544 41.80 -57.12 44.18
CA LYS A 544 43.08 -57.77 44.45
C LYS A 544 44.01 -56.92 45.30
N ASP A 545 44.11 -55.63 45.01
CA ASP A 545 44.92 -54.69 45.81
C ASP A 545 44.37 -54.56 47.24
N THR A 546 43.04 -54.53 47.40
CA THR A 546 42.38 -54.50 48.71
C THR A 546 42.63 -55.76 49.53
N GLU A 547 42.57 -56.94 48.91
CA GLU A 547 42.89 -58.22 49.57
C GLU A 547 44.36 -58.27 50.01
N ASN A 548 45.28 -57.84 49.14
CA ASN A 548 46.69 -57.73 49.47
C ASN A 548 46.93 -56.79 50.67
N LEU A 549 46.26 -55.63 50.69
CA LEU A 549 46.33 -54.67 51.80
C LEU A 549 45.74 -55.24 53.11
N LYS A 550 44.62 -55.96 53.04
CA LYS A 550 44.05 -56.64 54.23
C LYS A 550 45.03 -57.67 54.78
N HIS A 551 45.64 -58.47 53.91
CA HIS A 551 46.64 -59.46 54.32
C HIS A 551 47.89 -58.80 54.92
N THR A 552 48.38 -57.69 54.38
CA THR A 552 49.53 -56.97 54.98
C THR A 552 49.17 -56.40 56.35
N ILE A 553 47.96 -55.87 56.54
CA ILE A 553 47.47 -55.39 57.85
C ILE A 553 47.40 -56.55 58.85
N GLU A 554 46.84 -57.70 58.47
CA GLU A 554 46.76 -58.88 59.35
C GLU A 554 48.15 -59.39 59.74
N LYS A 555 49.08 -59.44 58.78
CA LYS A 555 50.47 -59.83 59.03
C LYS A 555 51.16 -58.86 59.99
N LEU A 556 50.95 -57.55 59.85
CA LEU A 556 51.53 -56.55 60.75
C LEU A 556 50.94 -56.59 62.17
N LYS A 557 49.66 -56.96 62.32
CA LYS A 557 49.00 -57.05 63.64
C LYS A 557 49.36 -58.32 64.42
N ASN A 558 49.43 -59.47 63.74
CA ASN A 558 49.41 -60.77 64.40
C ASN A 558 50.72 -61.56 64.30
N CYS A 559 51.67 -61.15 63.45
CA CYS A 559 52.92 -61.88 63.23
C CYS A 559 54.13 -61.11 63.76
N ALA A 560 55.07 -61.83 64.39
CA ALA A 560 56.37 -61.28 64.75
C ALA A 560 57.18 -60.96 63.47
N VAL A 561 57.66 -59.72 63.35
CA VAL A 561 58.53 -59.29 62.24
C VAL A 561 59.98 -59.59 62.61
N VAL A 562 60.65 -60.41 61.80
CA VAL A 562 62.07 -60.72 61.98
C VAL A 562 62.92 -59.74 61.17
N PHE A 563 63.80 -59.01 61.84
CA PHE A 563 64.75 -58.11 61.18
C PHE A 563 66.03 -58.87 60.85
N GLN A 564 66.20 -59.23 59.58
CA GLN A 564 67.41 -59.91 59.07
C GLN A 564 68.35 -58.94 58.32
N GLY A 565 68.02 -57.65 58.28
CA GLY A 565 68.82 -56.64 57.60
C GLY A 565 70.18 -56.46 58.27
N LEU A 566 71.25 -56.86 57.59
CA LEU A 566 72.64 -56.70 58.04
C LEU A 566 73.30 -55.41 57.52
N ARG A 567 72.59 -54.61 56.71
CA ARG A 567 73.12 -53.39 56.08
C ARG A 567 72.21 -52.20 56.34
N CYS A 568 72.80 -51.02 56.55
CA CYS A 568 72.06 -49.79 56.75
C CYS A 568 71.48 -49.29 55.42
N SER A 569 70.19 -48.94 55.40
CA SER A 569 69.48 -48.51 54.19
C SER A 569 69.85 -47.08 53.72
N ALA A 570 70.63 -46.33 54.51
CA ALA A 570 71.12 -44.99 54.14
C ALA A 570 72.56 -45.02 53.60
N CYS A 571 73.47 -45.76 54.24
CA CYS A 571 74.89 -45.79 53.86
C CYS A 571 75.35 -47.11 53.21
N ASN A 572 74.49 -48.14 53.14
CA ASN A 572 74.76 -49.49 52.62
C ASN A 572 75.91 -50.27 53.27
N ASN A 573 76.49 -49.76 54.36
CA ASN A 573 77.50 -50.43 55.17
C ASN A 573 76.87 -51.43 56.14
N GLN A 574 77.69 -52.35 56.65
CA GLN A 574 77.26 -53.34 57.64
C GLN A 574 76.73 -52.63 58.90
N LEU A 575 75.59 -53.10 59.41
CA LEU A 575 74.94 -52.51 60.58
C LEU A 575 75.78 -52.76 61.84
N GLU A 576 76.09 -51.67 62.53
CA GLU A 576 76.77 -51.66 63.81
C GLU A 576 75.81 -51.16 64.89
N LEU A 577 75.98 -51.65 66.12
CA LEU A 577 75.17 -51.22 67.25
C LEU A 577 75.63 -49.83 67.71
N PRO A 578 74.72 -48.89 68.00
CA PRO A 578 73.26 -49.02 68.05
C PRO A 578 72.55 -48.86 66.68
N SER A 579 71.58 -49.73 66.40
CA SER A 579 70.76 -49.73 65.17
C SER A 579 69.27 -49.49 65.45
N ILE A 580 68.59 -48.84 64.49
CA ILE A 580 67.16 -48.56 64.52
C ILE A 580 66.49 -49.37 63.40
N HIS A 581 65.42 -50.09 63.74
CA HIS A 581 64.68 -50.96 62.84
C HIS A 581 63.22 -50.53 62.76
N PHE A 582 62.69 -50.37 61.55
CA PHE A 582 61.28 -50.04 61.31
C PHE A 582 60.50 -51.27 60.87
N MET A 583 59.21 -51.36 61.22
CA MET A 583 58.32 -52.47 60.82
C MET A 583 58.17 -52.63 59.28
N CYS A 584 58.54 -51.62 58.49
CA CYS A 584 58.70 -51.72 57.04
C CYS A 584 59.98 -52.48 56.61
N GLN A 585 60.71 -53.09 57.56
CA GLN A 585 61.95 -53.86 57.40
C GLN A 585 63.20 -53.06 57.03
N HIS A 586 63.10 -51.73 56.91
CA HIS A 586 64.27 -50.86 56.77
C HIS A 586 65.01 -50.72 58.11
N SER A 587 66.34 -50.82 58.02
CA SER A 587 67.24 -50.79 59.17
C SER A 587 68.32 -49.73 58.94
N TYR A 588 68.69 -48.98 59.99
CA TYR A 588 69.63 -47.86 59.92
C TYR A 588 70.58 -47.87 61.13
N HIS A 589 71.80 -47.36 60.97
CA HIS A 589 72.62 -46.96 62.13
C HIS A 589 71.95 -45.78 62.83
N GLN A 590 72.03 -45.69 64.16
CA GLN A 590 71.44 -44.56 64.90
C GLN A 590 71.93 -43.20 64.37
N HIS A 591 73.23 -43.08 64.06
CA HIS A 591 73.79 -41.85 63.52
C HIS A 591 73.34 -41.56 62.09
N CYS A 592 73.24 -42.60 61.23
CA CYS A 592 72.72 -42.45 59.88
C CYS A 592 71.23 -42.16 59.85
N PHE A 593 70.46 -42.56 60.86
CA PHE A 593 69.07 -42.15 61.00
C PHE A 593 68.99 -40.66 61.34
N GLN A 594 69.63 -40.23 62.43
CA GLN A 594 69.62 -38.83 62.90
C GLN A 594 70.11 -37.81 61.87
N ALA A 595 71.00 -38.20 60.96
CA ALA A 595 71.49 -37.33 59.90
C ALA A 595 70.53 -37.22 58.69
N PHE A 596 69.66 -38.19 58.47
CA PHE A 596 68.81 -38.29 57.26
C PHE A 596 67.30 -38.23 57.56
N SER A 597 66.87 -38.33 58.81
CA SER A 597 65.46 -38.24 59.23
C SER A 597 65.11 -36.83 59.71
N GLU A 598 64.00 -36.28 59.22
CA GLU A 598 63.41 -35.03 59.73
C GLU A 598 62.56 -35.25 61.01
N SER A 599 62.13 -36.49 61.27
CA SER A 599 61.29 -36.91 62.38
C SER A 599 61.79 -38.21 63.02
N ASP A 600 61.63 -38.36 64.33
CA ASP A 600 62.12 -39.52 65.09
C ASP A 600 61.28 -40.81 64.87
N ASP A 601 60.08 -40.67 64.32
CA ASP A 601 59.09 -41.76 64.21
C ASP A 601 58.97 -42.35 62.78
N ASP A 602 59.53 -41.70 61.77
CA ASP A 602 59.29 -42.07 60.36
C ASP A 602 60.53 -42.67 59.69
N CYS A 603 60.31 -43.74 58.92
CA CYS A 603 61.36 -44.35 58.12
C CYS A 603 61.71 -43.49 56.90
N PRO A 604 62.95 -42.97 56.74
CA PRO A 604 63.29 -42.03 55.67
C PRO A 604 63.03 -42.55 54.24
N ALA A 605 63.14 -43.87 54.02
CA ALA A 605 62.85 -44.48 52.72
C ALA A 605 61.35 -44.54 52.40
N CYS A 606 60.48 -44.68 53.42
CA CYS A 606 59.04 -44.76 53.24
C CYS A 606 58.34 -43.40 53.41
N THR A 607 58.96 -42.46 54.11
CA THR A 607 58.45 -41.10 54.36
C THR A 607 57.94 -40.39 53.10
N PRO A 608 58.63 -40.37 51.92
CA PRO A 608 58.11 -39.65 50.76
C PRO A 608 56.79 -40.25 50.23
N ASN A 609 56.67 -41.58 50.20
CA ASN A 609 55.44 -42.24 49.75
C ASN A 609 54.31 -42.09 50.78
N ASN A 610 54.63 -42.20 52.07
CA ASN A 610 53.67 -41.98 53.14
C ASN A 610 53.19 -40.52 53.18
N LYS A 611 54.09 -39.53 52.97
CA LYS A 611 53.74 -38.10 52.84
C LYS A 611 52.78 -37.89 51.66
N GLN A 612 53.03 -38.50 50.50
CA GLN A 612 52.10 -38.43 49.36
C GLN A 612 50.71 -38.99 49.70
N ILE A 613 50.63 -40.15 50.36
CA ILE A 613 49.35 -40.74 50.77
C ILE A 613 48.64 -39.85 51.80
N MET A 614 49.36 -39.33 52.80
CA MET A 614 48.81 -38.44 53.81
C MET A 614 48.37 -37.09 53.23
N ASP A 615 49.09 -36.56 52.24
CA ASP A 615 48.70 -35.34 51.54
C ASP A 615 47.44 -35.58 50.70
N ILE A 616 47.32 -36.73 50.02
CA ILE A 616 46.08 -37.13 49.31
C ILE A 616 44.90 -37.19 50.29
N ILE A 617 45.08 -37.84 51.45
CA ILE A 617 44.04 -37.92 52.49
C ILE A 617 43.69 -36.53 53.03
N ARG A 618 44.69 -35.65 53.24
CA ARG A 618 44.47 -34.28 53.71
C ARG A 618 43.71 -33.44 52.68
N THR A 619 44.11 -33.50 51.41
CA THR A 619 43.42 -32.81 50.32
C THR A 619 41.99 -33.33 50.18
N GLN A 620 41.75 -34.64 50.36
CA GLN A 620 40.40 -35.21 50.38
C GLN A 620 39.56 -34.68 51.55
N GLY A 621 40.13 -34.56 52.76
CA GLY A 621 39.45 -34.00 53.93
C GLY A 621 39.14 -32.50 53.82
N GLN A 622 40.00 -31.71 53.15
CA GLN A 622 39.81 -30.27 52.95
C GLN A 622 38.67 -29.91 51.98
N ILE A 623 38.18 -30.87 51.18
CA ILE A 623 37.07 -30.64 50.23
C ILE A 623 35.74 -30.38 50.96
N LYS A 624 35.61 -30.75 52.24
CA LYS A 624 34.45 -30.42 53.08
C LYS A 624 34.15 -28.92 53.16
N ASP A 625 35.15 -28.06 52.96
CA ASP A 625 35.02 -26.61 53.12
C ASP A 625 34.74 -25.86 51.79
N TYR A 626 34.77 -26.54 50.64
CA TYR A 626 34.66 -25.92 49.30
C TYR A 626 33.34 -26.27 48.56
N ASN A 627 32.20 -26.00 49.19
CA ASN A 627 30.88 -26.20 48.58
C ASN A 627 30.69 -25.41 47.26
N THR A 628 31.27 -24.21 47.16
CA THR A 628 31.12 -23.33 45.99
C THR A 628 31.83 -23.86 44.75
N GLU A 629 33.00 -24.49 44.91
CA GLU A 629 33.76 -25.07 43.80
C GLU A 629 33.06 -26.32 43.24
N PHE A 630 32.45 -27.13 44.11
CA PHE A 630 31.64 -28.27 43.69
C PHE A 630 30.46 -27.83 42.82
N HIS A 631 29.71 -26.80 43.23
CA HIS A 631 28.58 -26.30 42.44
C HIS A 631 29.02 -25.75 41.07
N ASN A 632 30.13 -25.01 41.01
CA ASN A 632 30.68 -24.52 39.75
C ASN A 632 31.12 -25.65 38.79
N GLN A 633 31.68 -26.74 39.34
CA GLN A 633 32.07 -27.90 38.55
C GLN A 633 30.85 -28.71 38.10
N LEU A 634 29.81 -28.78 38.92
CA LEU A 634 28.56 -29.47 38.60
C LEU A 634 27.79 -28.79 37.45
N GLU A 635 27.77 -27.46 37.42
CA GLU A 635 27.12 -26.70 36.33
C GLU A 635 27.84 -26.83 34.98
N ARG A 636 29.16 -27.11 35.01
CA ARG A 636 29.99 -27.22 33.81
C ARG A 636 30.19 -28.65 33.33
N ALA A 637 29.93 -29.64 34.19
CA ALA A 637 30.16 -31.04 33.87
C ALA A 637 29.13 -31.57 32.87
N THR A 638 29.60 -32.30 31.85
CA THR A 638 28.74 -33.02 30.91
C THR A 638 28.11 -34.28 31.53
N ASP A 639 28.75 -34.84 32.57
CA ASP A 639 28.27 -35.98 33.34
C ASP A 639 28.33 -35.65 34.83
N CYS A 640 27.22 -35.11 35.35
CA CYS A 640 27.09 -34.73 36.74
C CYS A 640 27.16 -35.94 37.68
N PHE A 641 26.72 -37.13 37.24
CA PHE A 641 26.69 -38.31 38.09
C PHE A 641 28.09 -38.84 38.36
N SER A 642 28.95 -38.89 37.33
CA SER A 642 30.35 -39.26 37.50
C SER A 642 31.07 -38.30 38.46
N LEU A 643 30.87 -36.98 38.29
CA LEU A 643 31.44 -35.97 39.19
C LEU A 643 30.94 -36.17 40.64
N ILE A 644 29.64 -36.35 40.84
CA ILE A 644 29.06 -36.64 42.16
C ILE A 644 29.68 -37.92 42.74
N SER A 645 29.76 -39.00 41.96
CA SER A 645 30.31 -40.28 42.42
C SER A 645 31.78 -40.18 42.83
N GLU A 646 32.57 -39.38 42.13
CA GLU A 646 33.96 -39.10 42.48
C GLU A 646 34.05 -38.35 43.81
N TYR A 647 33.20 -37.34 43.99
CA TYR A 647 33.11 -36.60 45.26
C TYR A 647 32.65 -37.50 46.41
N PHE A 648 31.67 -38.38 46.21
CA PHE A 648 31.27 -39.40 47.20
C PHE A 648 32.42 -40.36 47.53
N GLY A 649 33.18 -40.80 46.53
CA GLY A 649 34.34 -41.69 46.68
C GLY A 649 35.51 -41.08 47.46
N ARG A 650 35.51 -39.76 47.68
CA ARG A 650 36.50 -39.03 48.50
C ARG A 650 36.12 -38.95 49.99
N CYS A 651 35.16 -39.76 50.45
CA CYS A 651 34.74 -39.86 51.85
C CYS A 651 34.22 -38.54 52.46
N LEU A 652 33.40 -37.80 51.70
CA LEU A 652 32.79 -36.52 52.12
C LEU A 652 32.11 -36.54 53.51
N PHE A 653 31.63 -37.71 53.96
CA PHE A 653 30.87 -37.85 55.21
C PHE A 653 31.68 -38.40 56.38
N ASP A 654 32.92 -38.88 56.15
CA ASP A 654 33.76 -39.42 57.21
C ASP A 654 34.67 -38.33 57.80
N ASP A 655 34.70 -38.17 59.13
CA ASP A 655 35.62 -37.27 59.81
C ASP A 655 37.03 -37.87 59.86
N LEU A 656 37.79 -37.69 58.77
CA LEU A 656 39.21 -38.06 58.66
C LEU A 656 40.11 -37.40 59.73
N SER A 657 39.66 -36.30 60.35
CA SER A 657 40.29 -35.70 61.53
C SER A 657 40.40 -36.67 62.72
N THR A 658 39.53 -37.67 62.79
CA THR A 658 39.55 -38.71 63.82
C THR A 658 40.74 -39.66 63.65
N VAL A 659 41.14 -39.93 62.40
CA VAL A 659 42.30 -40.79 62.07
C VAL A 659 43.61 -40.08 62.44
N GLU A 660 43.74 -38.80 62.11
CA GLU A 660 44.87 -37.96 62.54
C GLU A 660 44.96 -37.85 64.08
N ASN A 661 43.82 -37.71 64.76
CA ASN A 661 43.76 -37.66 66.22
C ASN A 661 44.08 -39.02 66.89
N GLN A 662 43.75 -40.16 66.25
CA GLN A 662 44.12 -41.49 66.75
C GLN A 662 45.63 -41.77 66.56
N LEU A 663 46.21 -41.36 65.43
CA LEU A 663 47.66 -41.40 65.20
C LEU A 663 48.41 -40.49 66.19
N ALA A 664 47.92 -39.29 66.46
CA ALA A 664 48.48 -38.37 67.45
C ALA A 664 48.39 -38.89 68.90
N LYS A 665 47.31 -39.60 69.27
CA LYS A 665 47.19 -40.25 70.58
C LYS A 665 48.15 -41.43 70.75
N SER A 666 48.48 -42.15 69.69
CA SER A 666 49.44 -43.27 69.75
C SER A 666 50.89 -42.83 70.00
N LYS A 667 51.25 -41.59 69.62
CA LYS A 667 52.58 -40.99 69.87
C LYS A 667 52.91 -40.75 71.34
N LEU A 668 51.93 -40.80 72.24
CA LEU A 668 52.14 -40.54 73.68
C LEU A 668 52.51 -41.78 74.51
N VAL A 669 52.58 -42.99 73.93
CA VAL A 669 52.76 -44.24 74.72
C VAL A 669 54.03 -45.04 74.39
N SER A 670 54.80 -44.72 73.35
CA SER A 670 56.02 -45.47 73.02
C SER A 670 57.28 -44.87 73.66
N SER A 671 57.58 -45.24 74.91
CA SER A 671 58.95 -45.14 75.44
C SER A 671 59.81 -46.26 74.83
N PRO A 672 61.08 -46.04 74.45
CA PRO A 672 61.95 -47.11 73.98
C PRO A 672 62.20 -48.10 75.12
N VAL A 673 61.72 -49.34 74.95
CA VAL A 673 62.00 -50.43 75.90
C VAL A 673 63.46 -50.85 75.73
N VAL A 674 64.32 -50.41 76.65
CA VAL A 674 65.70 -50.90 76.76
C VAL A 674 65.66 -52.31 77.35
N LEU A 675 65.74 -53.33 76.50
CA LEU A 675 65.88 -54.72 76.93
C LEU A 675 67.35 -54.97 77.33
N THR A 676 67.65 -55.01 78.63
CA THR A 676 68.91 -55.56 79.13
C THR A 676 68.77 -57.08 79.28
N PRO A 677 69.73 -57.91 78.80
CA PRO A 677 69.61 -59.36 78.87
C PRO A 677 69.94 -59.86 80.29
N LYS A 678 68.95 -60.44 80.99
CA LYS A 678 69.19 -61.29 82.17
C LYS A 678 69.35 -62.75 81.72
N PRO A 679 70.33 -63.51 82.25
CA PRO A 679 70.48 -64.92 81.93
C PRO A 679 69.55 -65.78 82.82
N VAL A 680 68.85 -66.75 82.22
CA VAL A 680 68.04 -67.72 82.97
C VAL A 680 68.41 -69.15 82.54
N VAL A 681 68.72 -69.95 83.55
CA VAL A 681 69.06 -71.39 83.55
C VAL A 681 67.80 -72.25 83.30
N PRO A 682 67.89 -73.45 82.69
CA PRO A 682 66.71 -74.20 82.24
C PRO A 682 66.27 -75.31 83.21
N VAL A 683 64.97 -75.40 83.54
CA VAL A 683 64.27 -76.58 84.12
C VAL A 683 62.76 -76.42 83.78
N VAL A 684 62.16 -77.17 82.85
CA VAL A 684 61.56 -78.54 82.93
C VAL A 684 60.20 -78.61 83.69
N GLN A 685 59.15 -78.80 82.87
CA GLN A 685 57.96 -79.68 82.99
C GLN A 685 56.84 -79.48 84.05
N THR A 686 55.67 -79.01 83.55
CA THR A 686 54.29 -79.59 83.62
C THR A 686 53.58 -79.83 84.99
N PRO A 687 52.25 -80.12 85.04
CA PRO A 687 51.04 -79.52 84.44
C PRO A 687 49.85 -79.38 85.46
N LEU A 688 48.62 -79.13 84.96
CA LEU A 688 47.26 -79.23 85.61
C LEU A 688 46.87 -78.05 86.55
N ARG A 689 45.62 -77.59 86.69
CA ARG A 689 44.30 -78.20 86.51
C ARG A 689 43.18 -77.13 86.44
N LEU A 690 42.05 -77.57 85.89
CA LEU A 690 40.76 -76.90 85.71
C LEU A 690 39.95 -76.58 86.99
N SER A 691 39.12 -75.52 86.84
CA SER A 691 37.71 -75.30 87.28
C SER A 691 37.36 -75.07 88.77
N PRO A 692 36.11 -74.66 89.17
CA PRO A 692 34.91 -74.29 88.37
C PRO A 692 34.03 -73.08 88.84
N ILE A 693 33.24 -72.56 87.89
CA ILE A 693 31.77 -72.26 87.85
C ILE A 693 31.06 -71.54 89.03
N LEU A 694 30.32 -70.46 88.69
CA LEU A 694 28.87 -70.17 88.93
C LEU A 694 28.60 -68.68 88.59
N SER A 695 27.50 -68.19 88.02
CA SER A 695 26.39 -68.69 87.18
C SER A 695 25.38 -67.53 87.04
N VAL A 696 24.90 -67.29 85.82
CA VAL A 696 23.51 -66.98 85.43
C VAL A 696 22.86 -65.66 85.91
N HIS A 697 22.38 -64.85 84.96
CA HIS A 697 20.95 -64.53 84.75
C HIS A 697 20.70 -64.26 83.25
N ALA A 698 19.47 -64.57 82.83
CA ALA A 698 19.04 -64.87 81.47
C ALA A 698 18.46 -63.66 80.69
N ILE A 699 18.25 -63.90 79.40
CA ILE A 699 17.71 -63.03 78.33
C ILE A 699 16.19 -62.85 78.46
N GLN A 700 15.66 -61.67 78.12
CA GLN A 700 14.39 -61.53 77.38
C GLN A 700 14.25 -60.20 76.61
N ASN A 701 13.70 -60.32 75.40
CA ASN A 701 13.35 -59.32 74.38
C ASN A 701 12.45 -58.18 74.88
N THR A 702 12.59 -56.99 74.29
CA THR A 702 11.46 -56.27 73.65
C THR A 702 11.95 -55.32 72.54
N ASN A 703 11.20 -55.30 71.45
CA ASN A 703 11.32 -54.46 70.26
C ASN A 703 10.59 -53.12 70.51
N PRO A 704 11.12 -51.92 70.17
CA PRO A 704 10.43 -50.65 70.42
C PRO A 704 10.04 -49.92 69.13
N PHE A 705 9.42 -50.62 68.17
CA PHE A 705 8.55 -50.00 67.17
C PHE A 705 7.11 -50.28 67.61
N ASP A 706 6.62 -49.53 68.59
CA ASP A 706 5.19 -49.34 68.83
C ASP A 706 4.99 -48.05 69.66
N GLU A 707 4.13 -47.19 69.10
CA GLU A 707 3.29 -46.15 69.70
C GLU A 707 3.90 -44.79 70.14
N ASP A 708 3.50 -43.77 69.38
CA ASP A 708 2.86 -42.51 69.80
C ASP A 708 3.36 -41.78 71.05
N GLY A 709 3.69 -40.49 70.88
CA GLY A 709 3.64 -39.55 71.99
C GLY A 709 4.59 -38.37 71.87
N ASP A 710 4.00 -37.23 71.51
CA ASP A 710 4.38 -35.86 71.83
C ASP A 710 5.56 -35.62 72.79
N ASN A 711 6.40 -34.65 72.37
CA ASN A 711 7.45 -33.92 73.09
C ASN A 711 8.89 -34.28 72.74
N MET A 712 9.44 -33.61 71.73
CA MET A 712 10.81 -33.08 71.80
C MET A 712 10.88 -31.70 71.17
N GLU A 713 11.18 -30.70 71.99
CA GLU A 713 11.48 -29.31 71.59
C GLU A 713 12.66 -29.30 70.61
N TYR A 714 12.43 -28.77 69.41
CA TYR A 714 13.48 -28.47 68.44
C TYR A 714 14.16 -27.15 68.82
N ASP A 715 15.46 -27.19 69.11
CA ASP A 715 16.30 -26.01 69.30
C ASP A 715 16.62 -25.39 67.93
N ASP A 716 15.87 -24.35 67.59
CA ASP A 716 15.83 -23.69 66.28
C ASP A 716 17.12 -22.90 65.92
N ASN A 717 18.15 -22.95 66.77
CA ASN A 717 19.42 -22.23 66.62
C ASN A 717 20.56 -23.05 65.99
N LYS A 718 20.28 -24.25 65.45
CA LYS A 718 21.28 -25.10 64.77
C LYS A 718 20.96 -25.40 63.30
N ASN A 719 20.12 -24.59 62.66
CA ASN A 719 19.90 -24.69 61.21
C ASN A 719 20.78 -23.68 60.45
N PRO A 720 21.81 -24.12 59.71
CA PRO A 720 22.69 -23.22 58.96
C PRO A 720 22.09 -22.72 57.64
N PHE A 721 20.81 -23.00 57.35
CA PHE A 721 20.11 -22.62 56.11
C PHE A 721 19.06 -21.49 56.30
N LYS A 722 19.13 -20.73 57.39
CA LYS A 722 18.14 -19.70 57.72
C LYS A 722 18.58 -18.31 57.22
N ASP A 723 18.84 -18.17 55.92
CA ASP A 723 18.92 -16.86 55.25
C ASP A 723 17.97 -16.83 54.03
N GLU A 724 16.91 -16.02 54.20
CA GLU A 724 15.96 -15.40 53.25
C GLU A 724 15.62 -16.16 51.94
N TYR A 725 14.64 -17.07 52.02
CA TYR A 725 13.85 -17.48 50.86
C TYR A 725 12.80 -16.40 50.53
N ASP A 726 12.96 -15.74 49.39
CA ASP A 726 12.03 -14.73 48.86
C ASP A 726 10.85 -15.42 48.13
N GLU A 727 9.72 -15.55 48.81
CA GLU A 727 8.48 -16.15 48.28
C GLU A 727 7.95 -15.44 47.03
N SER A 728 8.35 -14.19 46.75
CA SER A 728 7.93 -13.46 45.55
C SER A 728 8.50 -14.03 44.24
N LYS A 729 9.43 -15.00 44.33
CA LYS A 729 10.01 -15.70 43.17
C LYS A 729 9.40 -17.08 42.92
N ASN A 730 8.35 -17.47 43.65
CA ASN A 730 7.64 -18.72 43.39
C ASN A 730 6.62 -18.54 42.23
N PRO A 731 6.88 -19.11 41.03
CA PRO A 731 6.01 -18.92 39.87
C PRO A 731 4.71 -19.77 39.93
N PHE A 732 4.43 -20.44 41.05
CA PHE A 732 3.27 -21.30 41.25
C PHE A 732 2.36 -20.86 42.42
N ALA A 733 2.50 -19.62 42.90
CA ALA A 733 1.77 -19.17 44.09
C ALA A 733 0.30 -18.76 43.86
N ASP A 734 -0.17 -18.65 42.62
CA ASP A 734 -1.51 -18.13 42.29
C ASP A 734 -2.53 -19.18 41.81
N ASP A 735 -2.41 -20.45 42.20
CA ASP A 735 -3.46 -21.45 41.94
C ASP A 735 -3.61 -22.46 43.10
N ILE A 736 -4.19 -22.02 44.23
CA ILE A 736 -4.97 -22.85 45.17
C ILE A 736 -6.18 -22.06 45.69
#